data_AF-A0A2V8Y8Q4-F1
#
_entry.id   AF-A0A2V8Y8Q4-F1
#
_cell.length_a   1.000
_cell.length_b   1.000
_cell.length_c   1.000
_cell.angle_alpha   90.00
_cell.angle_beta   90.00
_cell.angle_gamma   90.00
#
_symmetry.space_group_name_H-M   'P 1'
#
loop_
_entity.id
_entity.type
_entity.pdbx_description
1 polymer ?
#
loop_
_entity_poly.entity_id
_entity_poly.type
_entity_poly.pdbx_seq_one_letter_code
_entity_poly.pdbx_strand_id
1 'polypeptide(L)'
;MAQPSKVGPVILTIFALPFLGGGLFFICAQIVSSQNFKPADLALGITFGSFFVLIGAGLIFASIKGYGLLKKQVALQDANPLSPWLWRADWASRRAESANKKSYITAWIAATFVNLITAPFMLGKIPELLRQHDPRVFILLGFCAFGAILTINAIRATIRHERFGNSYFEFDPLPISPGRRMTGRIQLRFETPAVHGIDLRLSCVRRIVTGSGKSRAVSNATFWQADKNVPSTAIEPGPLGRAIPVEFELPTDGLITDHRNPDDQILWLLHAQADVPGVDYSDDFELPVFRTADSPQPASDFSLQATPGSSSSFGFAAEKSLDADSGAVAQPERTKVVVTMHDGGTEFYFPPLRTPSRALLLLVVSLVFTGAVYALLHNRVPLLFTAVFALGDLLVIFGFSHVAFGSARIFAGNGEIQSRSGLLGFGALRRIPFSEVASILPVASLPQGGSSDNSIYAIRMVTESGQKFTLADEISSRQEARWIVSQLETLAGLKLDTHVQVNLPLGLQAQPAQPRTPQTGVRVQTNGSAWVALAVFGAMVLAFFAMQEKWTAVNRSVRANNSRPAAARRTRPVPPRVFSGPLTDGDVDRLLVSPAQAQAEELFERAIGHDPRALEVFDQQVDGWVGRINQTDRTAQFLQRAQFSEDLRVRLAHAGLSLALQGFHENEQAANSLLTRASTDPKHRAWAVYCLGMLAGRGVDYARIHKVLLDYARNDKNPEVRQWAVEGLRFLAKDEVLDELFMSFTQDPSMNVRDRAGCNIADCGIFTRKQRMRMVPKLIDLAAQLGNSTPGTSAQMRNWCFMALREITDQNLPADADTWSRWYAEHGAEKMAEFERIEWWQVRGDE
;
A
#
# COMPACT_ATOMS: atom_id res chain seq x y z
N MET A 1 10.16 -26.73 14.70
CA MET A 1 9.24 -25.58 14.95
C MET A 1 9.99 -24.55 15.79
N ALA A 2 9.96 -23.28 15.41
CA ALA A 2 10.83 -22.25 15.97
C ALA A 2 10.24 -21.64 17.25
N GLN A 3 11.01 -21.66 18.35
CA GLN A 3 10.64 -20.91 19.54
C GLN A 3 10.48 -19.41 19.21
N PRO A 4 9.47 -18.72 19.75
CA PRO A 4 9.30 -17.30 19.51
C PRO A 4 10.54 -16.56 20.01
N SER A 5 11.17 -15.78 19.12
CA SER A 5 12.41 -15.07 19.41
C SER A 5 12.24 -14.13 20.61
N LYS A 6 13.09 -14.32 21.62
CA LYS A 6 13.18 -13.44 22.81
C LYS A 6 13.75 -12.06 22.46
N VAL A 7 14.38 -11.92 21.30
CA VAL A 7 15.12 -10.72 20.89
C VAL A 7 14.19 -9.53 20.66
N GLY A 8 13.03 -9.73 20.02
CA GLY A 8 12.07 -8.65 19.73
C GLY A 8 11.54 -7.94 20.99
N PRO A 9 10.99 -8.68 21.98
CA PRO A 9 10.56 -8.11 23.24
C PRO A 9 11.69 -7.42 24.02
N VAL A 10 12.90 -7.99 24.04
CA VAL A 10 14.06 -7.39 24.71
C VAL A 10 14.45 -6.05 24.08
N ILE A 11 14.49 -5.97 22.75
CA ILE A 11 14.78 -4.72 22.03
C ILE A 11 13.71 -3.66 22.32
N LEU A 12 12.42 -4.04 22.32
CA LEU A 12 11.32 -3.12 22.61
C LEU A 12 11.40 -2.57 24.04
N THR A 13 11.74 -3.43 25.02
CA THR A 13 11.92 -3.03 26.43
C THR A 13 13.13 -2.10 26.61
N ILE A 14 14.27 -2.40 25.98
CA ILE A 14 15.47 -1.53 26.01
C ILE A 14 15.16 -0.17 25.39
N PHE A 15 14.42 -0.14 24.27
CA PHE A 15 13.99 1.10 23.63
C PHE A 15 13.05 1.94 24.50
N ALA A 16 12.19 1.30 25.29
CA ALA A 16 11.19 1.97 26.13
C ALA A 16 11.75 2.54 27.45
N LEU A 17 12.84 1.97 27.98
CA LEU A 17 13.50 2.37 29.24
C LEU A 17 13.91 3.86 29.28
N PRO A 18 14.53 4.45 28.24
CA PRO A 18 14.84 5.89 28.21
C PRO A 18 13.61 6.80 28.29
N PHE A 19 12.47 6.41 27.70
CA PHE A 19 11.24 7.20 27.77
C PHE A 19 10.65 7.16 29.18
N LEU A 20 10.63 5.98 29.82
CA LEU A 20 10.16 5.84 31.20
C LEU A 20 11.07 6.58 32.19
N GLY A 21 12.37 6.32 32.13
CA GLY A 21 13.35 6.92 33.04
C GLY A 21 13.49 8.44 32.84
N GLY A 22 13.55 8.91 31.59
CA GLY A 22 13.62 10.33 31.26
C GLY A 22 12.35 11.09 31.67
N GLY A 23 11.17 10.49 31.46
CA GLY A 23 9.90 11.07 31.91
C GLY A 23 9.81 11.20 33.43
N LEU A 24 10.15 10.13 34.18
CA LEU A 24 10.17 10.16 35.65
C LEU A 24 11.19 11.17 36.19
N PHE A 25 12.40 11.20 35.62
CA PHE A 25 13.43 12.17 35.98
C PHE A 25 12.96 13.61 35.74
N PHE A 26 12.32 13.87 34.60
CA PHE A 26 11.77 15.19 34.29
C PHE A 26 10.68 15.61 35.27
N ILE A 27 9.75 14.71 35.62
CA ILE A 27 8.72 14.99 36.64
C ILE A 27 9.37 15.28 37.99
N CYS A 28 10.32 14.45 38.44
CA CYS A 28 11.05 14.68 39.68
C CYS A 28 11.78 16.03 39.68
N ALA A 29 12.43 16.40 38.59
CA ALA A 29 13.12 17.69 38.44
C ALA A 29 12.14 18.88 38.54
N GLN A 30 10.95 18.77 37.95
CA GLN A 30 9.90 19.80 38.05
C GLN A 30 9.35 19.93 39.47
N ILE A 31 9.10 18.81 40.16
CA ILE A 31 8.60 18.80 41.55
C ILE A 31 9.64 19.37 42.51
N VAL A 32 10.92 19.01 42.37
CA VAL A 32 12.01 19.55 43.22
C VAL A 32 12.22 21.04 42.97
N SER A 33 11.97 21.52 41.75
CA SER A 33 12.09 22.94 41.38
C SER A 33 10.79 23.74 41.57
N SER A 34 9.75 23.15 42.17
CA SER A 34 8.38 23.70 42.17
C SER A 34 8.24 25.06 42.84
N GLN A 35 9.17 25.43 43.73
CA GLN A 35 9.18 26.73 44.40
C GLN A 35 9.47 27.90 43.43
N ASN A 36 10.05 27.62 42.26
CA ASN A 36 10.45 28.63 41.26
C ASN A 36 9.46 28.78 40.10
N PHE A 37 8.40 27.98 40.04
CA PHE A 37 7.44 27.96 38.93
C PHE A 37 6.05 28.43 39.36
N LYS A 38 5.32 29.06 38.44
CA LYS A 38 3.88 29.26 38.61
C LYS A 38 3.19 27.89 38.61
N PRO A 39 2.08 27.72 39.36
CA PRO A 39 1.37 26.43 39.42
C PRO A 39 0.93 25.92 38.04
N ALA A 40 0.63 26.82 37.09
CA ALA A 40 0.31 26.48 35.71
C ALA A 40 1.50 25.89 34.93
N ASP A 41 2.71 26.44 35.12
CA ASP A 41 3.93 25.97 34.45
C ASP A 41 4.38 24.62 35.02
N LEU A 42 4.22 24.44 36.33
CA LEU A 42 4.46 23.16 37.01
C LEU A 42 3.50 22.07 36.52
N ALA A 43 2.20 22.37 36.42
CA ALA A 43 1.20 21.45 35.89
C ALA A 43 1.49 21.06 34.43
N LEU A 44 1.94 22.02 33.61
CA LEU A 44 2.32 21.78 32.22
C LEU A 44 3.57 20.88 32.12
N GLY A 45 4.58 21.13 32.95
CA GLY A 45 5.78 20.29 33.03
C GLY A 45 5.49 18.86 33.47
N ILE A 46 4.64 18.67 34.49
CA ILE A 46 4.21 17.34 34.96
C ILE A 46 3.42 16.61 33.88
N THR A 47 2.52 17.29 33.18
CA THR A 47 1.72 16.72 32.07
C THR A 47 2.63 16.23 30.94
N PHE A 48 3.62 17.04 30.56
CA PHE A 48 4.61 16.68 29.55
C PHE A 48 5.47 15.49 29.96
N GLY A 49 5.96 15.46 31.21
CA GLY A 49 6.72 14.32 31.72
C GLY A 49 5.89 13.03 31.77
N SER A 50 4.61 13.12 32.14
CA SER A 50 3.69 11.97 32.25
C SER A 50 3.46 11.28 30.90
N PHE A 51 3.51 12.04 29.79
CA PHE A 51 3.43 11.48 28.44
C PHE A 51 4.57 10.50 28.13
N PHE A 52 5.82 10.87 28.44
CA PHE A 52 6.98 10.01 28.23
C PHE A 52 6.93 8.76 29.12
N VAL A 53 6.47 8.92 30.37
CA VAL A 53 6.26 7.81 31.30
C VAL A 53 5.24 6.81 30.76
N LEU A 54 4.09 7.28 30.27
CA LEU A 54 3.03 6.40 29.72
C LEU A 54 3.47 5.67 28.45
N ILE A 55 4.23 6.32 27.56
CA ILE A 55 4.80 5.66 26.38
C ILE A 55 5.77 4.57 26.81
N GLY A 56 6.72 4.89 27.70
CA GLY A 56 7.70 3.93 28.19
C GLY A 56 7.03 2.74 28.88
N ALA A 57 6.13 2.99 29.83
CA ALA A 57 5.41 1.94 30.55
C ALA A 57 4.50 1.11 29.61
N GLY A 58 3.82 1.75 28.67
CA GLY A 58 2.95 1.09 27.70
C GLY A 58 3.70 0.14 26.77
N LEU A 59 4.87 0.55 26.27
CA LEU A 59 5.73 -0.30 25.43
C LEU A 59 6.29 -1.50 26.20
N ILE A 60 6.70 -1.30 27.46
CA ILE A 60 7.17 -2.40 28.33
C ILE A 60 6.05 -3.38 28.61
N PHE A 61 4.86 -2.89 28.96
CA PHE A 61 3.69 -3.74 29.19
C PHE A 61 3.28 -4.53 27.93
N ALA A 62 3.26 -3.87 26.76
CA ALA A 62 2.98 -4.50 25.48
C ALA A 62 4.03 -5.57 25.12
N SER A 63 5.31 -5.32 25.41
CA SER A 63 6.40 -6.26 25.22
C SER A 63 6.20 -7.56 26.03
N ILE A 64 5.97 -7.42 27.34
CA ILE A 64 5.83 -8.56 28.26
C ILE A 64 4.55 -9.35 27.94
N LYS A 65 3.42 -8.65 27.79
CA LYS A 65 2.13 -9.28 27.51
C LYS A 65 2.09 -9.91 26.12
N GLY A 66 2.66 -9.23 25.11
CA GLY A 66 2.75 -9.74 23.73
C GLY A 66 3.58 -11.02 23.64
N TYR A 67 4.75 -11.05 24.29
CA TYR A 67 5.58 -12.26 24.35
C TYR A 67 4.87 -13.42 25.07
N GLY A 68 4.17 -13.15 26.17
CA GLY A 68 3.39 -14.16 26.88
C GLY A 68 2.27 -14.76 26.02
N LEU A 69 1.58 -13.94 25.22
CA LEU A 69 0.54 -14.40 24.29
C LEU A 69 1.14 -15.23 23.14
N LEU A 70 2.23 -14.78 22.53
CA LEU A 70 2.98 -15.50 21.50
C LEU A 70 3.42 -16.89 21.99
N LYS A 71 4.00 -16.96 23.20
CA LYS A 71 4.45 -18.22 23.79
C LYS A 71 3.29 -19.20 24.00
N LYS A 72 2.14 -18.72 24.47
CA LYS A 72 0.93 -19.55 24.62
C LYS A 72 0.41 -20.04 23.28
N GLN A 73 0.41 -19.18 22.25
CA GLN A 73 -0.05 -19.54 20.91
C GLN A 73 0.84 -20.59 20.25
N VAL A 74 2.17 -20.44 20.35
CA VAL A 74 3.12 -21.46 19.84
C VAL A 74 2.96 -22.78 20.60
N ALA A 75 2.79 -22.74 21.93
CA ALA A 75 2.55 -23.96 22.71
C ALA A 75 1.26 -24.70 22.30
N LEU A 76 0.19 -23.97 21.96
CA LEU A 76 -1.05 -24.57 21.46
C LEU A 76 -0.91 -25.13 20.03
N GLN A 77 -0.11 -24.46 19.19
CA GLN A 77 0.23 -24.94 17.84
C GLN A 77 1.05 -26.22 17.88
N ASP A 78 2.06 -26.28 18.75
CA ASP A 78 2.92 -27.46 18.94
C ASP A 78 2.12 -28.64 19.52
N ALA A 79 1.15 -28.38 20.41
CA ALA A 79 0.31 -29.42 21.00
C ALA A 79 -0.74 -29.99 20.03
N ASN A 80 -1.22 -29.20 19.05
CA ASN A 80 -2.31 -29.59 18.15
C ASN A 80 -2.01 -29.28 16.67
N PRO A 81 -1.01 -29.91 16.03
CA PRO A 81 -0.58 -29.56 14.67
C PRO A 81 -1.61 -29.90 13.59
N LEU A 82 -2.44 -30.93 13.79
CA LEU A 82 -3.45 -31.39 12.82
C LEU A 82 -4.84 -30.76 13.04
N SER A 83 -5.01 -29.97 14.11
CA SER A 83 -6.30 -29.38 14.50
C SER A 83 -6.17 -27.87 14.71
N PRO A 84 -6.02 -27.09 13.62
CA PRO A 84 -5.80 -25.64 13.69
C PRO A 84 -6.93 -24.87 14.39
N TRP A 85 -8.15 -25.42 14.43
CA TRP A 85 -9.27 -24.85 15.19
C TRP A 85 -9.06 -24.83 16.71
N LEU A 86 -8.10 -25.61 17.25
CA LEU A 86 -7.76 -25.63 18.69
C LEU A 86 -6.69 -24.59 19.09
N TRP A 87 -6.07 -23.91 18.12
CA TRP A 87 -5.03 -22.90 18.40
C TRP A 87 -5.59 -21.64 19.06
N ARG A 88 -6.89 -21.43 18.90
CA ARG A 88 -7.66 -20.35 19.49
C ARG A 88 -8.41 -20.86 20.71
N ALA A 89 -8.17 -20.23 21.85
CA ALA A 89 -8.75 -20.66 23.13
C ALA A 89 -10.28 -20.52 23.17
N ASP A 90 -10.83 -19.53 22.48
CA ASP A 90 -12.28 -19.37 22.34
C ASP A 90 -12.86 -20.52 21.53
N TRP A 91 -12.29 -20.81 20.36
CA TRP A 91 -12.76 -21.92 19.51
C TRP A 91 -12.65 -23.28 20.19
N ALA A 92 -11.58 -23.53 20.94
CA ALA A 92 -11.41 -24.76 21.72
C ALA A 92 -12.52 -24.96 22.76
N SER A 93 -13.14 -23.87 23.24
CA SER A 93 -14.29 -23.89 24.15
C SER A 93 -15.65 -23.94 23.44
N ARG A 94 -15.66 -24.18 22.12
CA ARG A 94 -16.84 -24.12 21.23
C ARG A 94 -17.50 -22.74 21.15
N ARG A 95 -16.70 -21.68 21.33
CA ARG A 95 -17.18 -20.30 21.33
C ARG A 95 -16.37 -19.45 20.36
N ALA A 96 -17.01 -18.50 19.70
CA ALA A 96 -16.35 -17.44 18.96
C ALA A 96 -16.63 -16.12 19.69
N GLU A 97 -15.58 -15.49 20.23
CA GLU A 97 -15.73 -14.19 20.89
C GLU A 97 -15.94 -13.08 19.85
N SER A 98 -16.75 -12.06 20.18
CA SER A 98 -16.91 -10.88 19.32
C SER A 98 -15.57 -10.20 19.04
N ALA A 99 -15.32 -9.85 17.79
CA ALA A 99 -14.15 -9.08 17.37
C ALA A 99 -14.05 -7.72 18.10
N ASN A 100 -15.18 -7.19 18.56
CA ASN A 100 -15.29 -5.88 19.22
C ASN A 100 -15.14 -5.94 20.75
N LYS A 101 -14.91 -7.11 21.35
CA LYS A 101 -14.87 -7.34 22.81
C LYS A 101 -14.00 -6.35 23.59
N LYS A 102 -12.87 -5.93 23.03
CA LYS A 102 -11.89 -5.02 23.69
C LYS A 102 -11.84 -3.63 23.06
N SER A 103 -12.79 -3.32 22.17
CA SER A 103 -12.78 -2.07 21.40
C SER A 103 -12.87 -0.83 22.32
N TYR A 104 -13.67 -0.88 23.39
CA TYR A 104 -13.78 0.22 24.36
C TYR A 104 -12.46 0.53 25.07
N ILE A 105 -11.68 -0.49 25.48
CA ILE A 105 -10.36 -0.30 26.11
C ILE A 105 -9.42 0.40 25.14
N THR A 106 -9.38 -0.06 23.88
CA THR A 106 -8.54 0.57 22.87
C THR A 106 -8.96 2.01 22.55
N ALA A 107 -10.26 2.30 22.55
CA ALA A 107 -10.79 3.64 22.35
C ALA A 107 -10.40 4.59 23.50
N TRP A 108 -10.51 4.14 24.77
CA TRP A 108 -10.08 4.92 25.93
C TRP A 108 -8.58 5.18 25.94
N ILE A 109 -7.74 4.17 25.63
CA ILE A 109 -6.29 4.36 25.53
C ILE A 109 -5.96 5.43 24.47
N ALA A 110 -6.57 5.36 23.29
CA ALA A 110 -6.36 6.34 22.23
C ALA A 110 -6.85 7.75 22.63
N ALA A 111 -8.02 7.85 23.25
CA ALA A 111 -8.58 9.12 23.73
C ALA A 111 -7.69 9.74 24.81
N THR A 112 -7.31 8.99 25.85
CA THR A 112 -6.43 9.48 26.92
C THR A 112 -5.08 9.93 26.36
N PHE A 113 -4.49 9.15 25.45
CA PHE A 113 -3.19 9.47 24.85
C PHE A 113 -3.23 10.78 24.06
N VAL A 114 -4.22 10.95 23.18
CA VAL A 114 -4.36 12.17 22.37
C VAL A 114 -4.69 13.37 23.25
N ASN A 115 -5.59 13.23 24.23
CA ASN A 115 -5.96 14.32 25.14
C ASN A 115 -4.77 14.77 26.01
N LEU A 116 -3.90 13.84 26.40
CA LEU A 116 -2.69 14.17 27.16
C LEU A 116 -1.70 15.01 26.34
N ILE A 117 -1.59 14.76 25.03
CA ILE A 117 -0.76 15.55 24.12
C ILE A 117 -1.37 16.95 23.90
N THR A 118 -2.70 17.05 23.83
CA THR A 118 -3.40 18.33 23.63
C THR A 118 -3.49 19.18 24.90
N ALA A 119 -3.39 18.58 26.09
CA ALA A 119 -3.61 19.25 27.37
C ALA A 119 -2.71 20.48 27.64
N PRO A 120 -1.39 20.47 27.36
CA PRO A 120 -0.54 21.65 27.49
C PRO A 120 -1.01 22.85 26.65
N PHE A 121 -1.60 22.57 25.48
CA PHE A 121 -2.11 23.61 24.58
C PHE A 121 -3.41 24.22 25.09
N MET A 122 -4.33 23.37 25.61
CA MET A 122 -5.59 23.82 26.23
C MET A 122 -5.36 24.68 27.47
N LEU A 123 -4.42 24.28 28.33
CA LEU A 123 -4.19 24.95 29.62
C LEU A 123 -3.22 26.14 29.52
N GLY A 124 -2.34 26.17 28.51
CA GLY A 124 -1.31 27.20 28.36
C GLY A 124 -1.55 28.15 27.19
N LYS A 125 -1.37 27.65 25.95
CA LYS A 125 -1.28 28.49 24.75
C LYS A 125 -2.62 29.02 24.24
N ILE A 126 -3.70 28.26 24.36
CA ILE A 126 -5.03 28.69 23.90
C ILE A 126 -5.53 29.93 24.67
N PRO A 127 -5.50 29.98 26.02
CA PRO A 127 -5.88 31.18 26.77
C PRO A 127 -5.03 32.42 26.45
N GLU A 128 -3.74 32.23 26.22
CA GLU A 128 -2.81 33.31 25.83
C GLU A 128 -3.17 33.90 24.46
N LEU A 129 -3.37 33.04 23.46
CA LEU A 129 -3.71 33.42 22.09
C LEU A 129 -5.13 33.99 21.97
N LEU A 130 -6.08 33.52 22.80
CA LEU A 130 -7.44 34.08 22.88
C LEU A 130 -7.40 35.53 23.37
N ARG A 131 -6.58 35.84 24.39
CA ARG A 131 -6.40 37.23 24.86
C ARG A 131 -5.75 38.12 23.81
N GLN A 132 -4.82 37.56 23.04
CA GLN A 132 -4.11 38.26 21.97
C GLN A 132 -4.93 38.41 20.67
N HIS A 133 -6.16 37.86 20.63
CA HIS A 133 -7.01 37.82 19.43
C HIS A 133 -6.31 37.23 18.20
N ASP A 134 -5.38 36.29 18.42
CA ASP A 134 -4.61 35.67 17.35
C ASP A 134 -5.45 34.56 16.68
N PRO A 135 -5.66 34.62 15.35
CA PRO A 135 -6.43 33.60 14.62
C PRO A 135 -5.84 32.18 14.72
N ARG A 136 -4.59 32.01 15.18
CA ARG A 136 -3.97 30.68 15.42
C ARG A 136 -4.70 29.85 16.45
N VAL A 137 -5.52 30.46 17.32
CA VAL A 137 -6.33 29.74 18.29
C VAL A 137 -7.27 28.73 17.63
N PHE A 138 -7.80 29.01 16.44
CA PHE A 138 -8.70 28.10 15.75
C PHE A 138 -8.01 26.78 15.34
N ILE A 139 -6.72 26.84 14.99
CA ILE A 139 -5.93 25.65 14.64
C ILE A 139 -5.74 24.77 15.89
N LEU A 140 -5.37 25.39 17.01
CA LEU A 140 -5.18 24.69 18.29
C LEU A 140 -6.50 24.13 18.83
N LEU A 141 -7.61 24.87 18.69
CA LEU A 141 -8.96 24.38 19.02
C LEU A 141 -9.37 23.20 18.16
N GLY A 142 -9.11 23.24 16.84
CA GLY A 142 -9.37 22.10 15.94
C GLY A 142 -8.57 20.86 16.34
N PHE A 143 -7.30 21.04 16.75
CA PHE A 143 -6.47 19.96 17.26
C PHE A 143 -7.01 19.37 18.57
N CYS A 144 -7.54 20.20 19.47
CA CYS A 144 -8.16 19.74 20.72
C CYS A 144 -9.54 19.10 20.49
N ALA A 145 -10.30 19.55 19.49
CA ALA A 145 -11.57 18.96 19.09
C ALA A 145 -11.40 17.50 18.63
N PHE A 146 -10.27 17.17 18.00
CA PHE A 146 -9.95 15.78 17.65
C PHE A 146 -9.85 14.87 18.88
N GLY A 147 -9.21 15.35 19.96
CA GLY A 147 -9.18 14.65 21.25
C GLY A 147 -10.58 14.44 21.84
N ALA A 148 -11.46 15.44 21.73
CA ALA A 148 -12.84 15.34 22.19
C ALA A 148 -13.66 14.32 21.38
N ILE A 149 -13.48 14.25 20.05
CA ILE A 149 -14.14 13.27 19.19
C ILE A 149 -13.75 11.84 19.59
N LEU A 150 -12.47 11.60 19.88
CA LEU A 150 -12.01 10.29 20.37
C LEU A 150 -12.62 9.93 21.72
N THR A 151 -12.77 10.91 22.63
CA THR A 151 -13.46 10.71 23.91
C THR A 151 -14.93 10.37 23.71
N ILE A 152 -15.64 11.06 22.81
CA ILE A 152 -17.03 10.73 22.47
C ILE A 152 -17.14 9.30 21.91
N ASN A 153 -16.20 8.90 21.06
CA ASN A 153 -16.15 7.53 20.55
C ASN A 153 -15.89 6.51 21.67
N ALA A 154 -14.99 6.80 22.61
CA ALA A 154 -14.73 5.95 23.77
C ALA A 154 -15.95 5.82 24.69
N ILE A 155 -16.67 6.92 24.93
CA ILE A 155 -17.94 6.92 25.68
C ILE A 155 -18.97 6.05 24.95
N ARG A 156 -19.17 6.26 23.64
CA ARG A 156 -20.08 5.44 22.82
C ARG A 156 -19.73 3.95 22.87
N ALA A 157 -18.45 3.61 22.75
CA ALA A 157 -17.98 2.23 22.85
C ALA A 157 -18.21 1.62 24.25
N THR A 158 -18.15 2.45 25.30
CA THR A 158 -18.41 2.04 26.69
C THR A 158 -19.90 1.79 26.92
N ILE A 159 -20.77 2.72 26.49
CA ILE A 159 -22.23 2.56 26.56
C ILE A 159 -22.66 1.29 25.82
N ARG A 160 -22.08 1.05 24.63
CA ARG A 160 -22.31 -0.18 23.87
C ARG A 160 -21.89 -1.43 24.64
N HIS A 161 -20.72 -1.40 25.28
CA HIS A 161 -20.23 -2.51 26.07
C HIS A 161 -21.08 -2.79 27.32
N GLU A 162 -21.53 -1.75 28.02
CA GLU A 162 -22.44 -1.91 29.17
C GLU A 162 -23.80 -2.49 28.74
N ARG A 163 -24.32 -2.05 27.60
CA ARG A 163 -25.61 -2.49 27.06
C ARG A 163 -25.60 -3.93 26.57
N PHE A 164 -24.60 -4.34 25.78
CA PHE A 164 -24.58 -5.64 25.11
C PHE A 164 -23.64 -6.67 25.74
N GLY A 165 -22.73 -6.23 26.61
CA GLY A 165 -21.76 -7.07 27.30
C GLY A 165 -20.71 -7.67 26.36
N ASN A 166 -20.13 -8.78 26.81
CA ASN A 166 -19.22 -9.60 26.02
C ASN A 166 -20.02 -10.66 25.26
N SER A 167 -20.55 -10.30 24.09
CA SER A 167 -21.24 -11.22 23.21
C SER A 167 -20.28 -12.33 22.71
N TYR A 168 -20.79 -13.55 22.64
CA TYR A 168 -20.07 -14.67 22.02
C TYR A 168 -21.06 -15.57 21.28
N PHE A 169 -20.57 -16.18 20.21
CA PHE A 169 -21.32 -17.17 19.44
C PHE A 169 -20.90 -18.57 19.87
N GLU A 170 -21.85 -19.40 20.31
CA GLU A 170 -21.62 -20.80 20.66
C GLU A 170 -22.09 -21.68 19.49
N PHE A 171 -21.20 -22.52 18.97
CA PHE A 171 -21.51 -23.41 17.85
C PHE A 171 -21.62 -24.87 18.32
N ASP A 172 -22.58 -25.61 17.77
CA ASP A 172 -22.82 -27.00 18.18
C ASP A 172 -21.74 -27.97 17.62
N PRO A 173 -21.40 -27.94 16.31
CA PRO A 173 -20.30 -28.73 15.77
C PRO A 173 -18.94 -28.01 15.86
N LEU A 174 -17.90 -28.72 16.31
CA LEU A 174 -16.51 -28.25 16.28
C LEU A 174 -15.60 -29.28 15.60
N PRO A 175 -14.94 -28.94 14.46
CA PRO A 175 -15.11 -27.73 13.65
C PRO A 175 -16.39 -27.74 12.79
N ILE A 176 -16.77 -26.59 12.25
CA ILE A 176 -17.90 -26.48 11.32
C ILE A 176 -17.44 -27.03 9.96
N SER A 177 -18.14 -28.05 9.45
CA SER A 177 -17.78 -28.70 8.18
C SER A 177 -18.55 -28.07 7.00
N PRO A 178 -17.88 -27.76 5.88
CA PRO A 178 -18.56 -27.36 4.63
C PRO A 178 -19.57 -28.42 4.17
N GLY A 179 -20.69 -28.01 3.58
CA GLY A 179 -21.74 -28.92 3.12
C GLY A 179 -22.69 -29.45 4.20
N ARG A 180 -22.55 -29.00 5.46
CA ARG A 180 -23.46 -29.34 6.56
C ARG A 180 -24.18 -28.09 7.06
N ARG A 181 -25.27 -28.29 7.80
CA ARG A 181 -25.96 -27.21 8.51
C ARG A 181 -25.10 -26.77 9.68
N MET A 182 -24.81 -25.48 9.73
CA MET A 182 -24.23 -24.83 10.88
C MET A 182 -25.36 -24.38 11.80
N THR A 183 -25.35 -24.92 13.02
CA THR A 183 -26.26 -24.53 14.09
C THR A 183 -25.46 -23.94 15.25
N GLY A 184 -26.04 -22.94 15.92
CA GLY A 184 -25.46 -22.34 17.11
C GLY A 184 -26.32 -21.23 17.67
N ARG A 185 -25.83 -20.59 18.73
CA ARG A 185 -26.55 -19.56 19.48
C ARG A 185 -25.65 -18.39 19.80
N ILE A 186 -26.05 -17.17 19.43
CA ILE A 186 -25.34 -15.94 19.87
C ILE A 186 -25.85 -15.58 21.25
N GLN A 187 -24.96 -15.62 22.24
CA GLN A 187 -25.24 -15.25 23.62
C GLN A 187 -24.85 -13.78 23.82
N LEU A 188 -25.81 -12.94 24.20
CA LEU A 188 -25.53 -11.55 24.56
C LEU A 188 -26.47 -11.03 25.65
N ARG A 189 -26.06 -9.91 26.27
CA ARG A 189 -26.93 -9.15 27.15
C ARG A 189 -27.84 -8.29 26.27
N PHE A 190 -29.08 -8.73 26.04
CA PHE A 190 -30.03 -8.02 25.19
C PHE A 190 -31.34 -7.78 25.95
N GLU A 191 -31.45 -6.63 26.58
CA GLU A 191 -32.61 -6.28 27.41
C GLU A 191 -33.71 -5.55 26.62
N THR A 192 -33.37 -4.99 25.44
CA THR A 192 -34.31 -4.23 24.59
C THR A 192 -35.03 -5.15 23.58
N PRO A 193 -36.34 -5.02 23.35
CA PRO A 193 -37.02 -5.75 22.28
C PRO A 193 -36.58 -5.23 20.89
N ALA A 194 -36.00 -6.11 20.06
CA ALA A 194 -35.71 -5.82 18.66
C ALA A 194 -36.99 -5.95 17.84
N VAL A 195 -37.72 -4.85 17.63
CA VAL A 195 -39.02 -4.85 16.96
C VAL A 195 -38.92 -5.37 15.51
N HIS A 196 -37.79 -5.15 14.84
CA HIS A 196 -37.56 -5.52 13.43
C HIS A 196 -36.81 -6.84 13.24
N GLY A 197 -36.64 -7.64 14.30
CA GLY A 197 -35.79 -8.84 14.26
C GLY A 197 -34.30 -8.51 14.28
N ILE A 198 -33.49 -9.53 14.05
CA ILE A 198 -32.02 -9.43 14.03
C ILE A 198 -31.51 -9.96 12.70
N ASP A 199 -30.77 -9.12 11.98
CA ASP A 199 -30.18 -9.45 10.71
C ASP A 199 -28.86 -10.19 10.93
N LEU A 200 -28.81 -11.44 10.50
CA LEU A 200 -27.60 -12.26 10.48
C LEU A 200 -27.06 -12.35 9.06
N ARG A 201 -25.77 -12.10 8.90
CA ARG A 201 -25.06 -12.21 7.63
C ARG A 201 -23.82 -13.07 7.80
N LEU A 202 -23.78 -14.22 7.14
CA LEU A 202 -22.60 -15.08 7.10
C LEU A 202 -21.84 -14.81 5.80
N SER A 203 -20.54 -14.55 5.88
CA SER A 203 -19.70 -14.22 4.73
C SER A 203 -18.38 -14.99 4.73
N CYS A 204 -17.99 -15.51 3.57
CA CYS A 204 -16.65 -16.04 3.30
C CYS A 204 -15.85 -14.97 2.57
N VAL A 205 -14.84 -14.42 3.23
CA VAL A 205 -14.05 -13.29 2.74
C VAL A 205 -12.57 -13.68 2.67
N ARG A 206 -11.95 -13.47 1.51
CA ARG A 206 -10.49 -13.49 1.38
C ARG A 206 -9.94 -12.11 1.63
N ARG A 207 -9.17 -11.98 2.70
CA ARG A 207 -8.47 -10.77 3.08
C ARG A 207 -7.06 -10.83 2.54
N ILE A 208 -6.76 -10.00 1.55
CA ILE A 208 -5.44 -9.85 0.95
C ILE A 208 -4.84 -8.53 1.43
N VAL A 209 -3.68 -8.57 2.07
CA VAL A 209 -2.91 -7.39 2.47
C VAL A 209 -1.83 -7.17 1.41
N THR A 210 -2.03 -6.19 0.54
CA THR A 210 -1.05 -5.83 -0.50
C THR A 210 -0.18 -4.66 -0.04
N GLY A 211 1.13 -4.77 -0.21
CA GLY A 211 2.11 -3.70 0.02
C GLY A 211 3.15 -4.00 1.10
N SER A 212 4.32 -3.35 1.00
CA SER A 212 5.44 -3.52 1.94
C SER A 212 5.65 -2.25 2.79
N GLY A 213 5.96 -2.42 4.07
CA GLY A 213 6.28 -1.30 4.97
C GLY A 213 5.07 -0.45 5.39
N LYS A 214 5.15 0.88 5.17
CA LYS A 214 4.19 1.90 5.66
C LYS A 214 2.96 2.11 4.78
N SER A 215 2.88 1.44 3.62
CA SER A 215 1.76 1.53 2.67
C SER A 215 1.12 0.15 2.49
N ARG A 216 0.47 -0.35 3.56
CA ARG A 216 -0.30 -1.59 3.51
C ARG A 216 -1.74 -1.26 3.15
N ALA A 217 -2.22 -1.79 2.04
CA ALA A 217 -3.63 -1.75 1.67
C ALA A 217 -4.26 -3.11 2.00
N VAL A 218 -5.41 -3.09 2.67
CA VAL A 218 -6.18 -4.30 2.96
C VAL A 218 -7.31 -4.38 1.94
N SER A 219 -7.32 -5.45 1.15
CA SER A 219 -8.37 -5.79 0.19
C SER A 219 -9.18 -6.96 0.73
N ASN A 220 -10.50 -6.86 0.70
CA ASN A 220 -11.41 -7.93 1.10
C ASN A 220 -12.21 -8.34 -0.13
N ALA A 221 -12.09 -9.60 -0.56
CA ALA A 221 -12.90 -10.19 -1.62
C ALA A 221 -13.90 -11.17 -1.00
N THR A 222 -15.19 -10.89 -1.13
CA THR A 222 -16.26 -11.78 -0.63
C THR A 222 -16.54 -12.87 -1.66
N PHE A 223 -16.25 -14.12 -1.33
CA PHE A 223 -16.51 -15.27 -2.19
C PHE A 223 -17.92 -15.83 -2.04
N TRP A 224 -18.47 -15.77 -0.82
CA TRP A 224 -19.80 -16.28 -0.53
C TRP A 224 -20.45 -15.45 0.57
N GLN A 225 -21.77 -15.26 0.50
CA GLN A 225 -22.55 -14.54 1.49
C GLN A 225 -23.97 -15.09 1.56
N ALA A 226 -24.51 -15.25 2.76
CA ALA A 226 -25.91 -15.52 3.01
C ALA A 226 -26.45 -14.61 4.11
N ASP A 227 -27.65 -14.08 3.89
CA ASP A 227 -28.35 -13.19 4.80
C ASP A 227 -29.62 -13.89 5.34
N LYS A 228 -29.90 -13.76 6.64
CA LYS A 228 -31.08 -14.33 7.30
C LYS A 228 -31.54 -13.39 8.40
N ASN A 229 -32.80 -12.96 8.34
CA ASN A 229 -33.43 -12.22 9.44
C ASN A 229 -34.03 -13.22 10.45
N VAL A 230 -33.74 -13.03 11.73
CA VAL A 230 -34.32 -13.81 12.82
C VAL A 230 -35.39 -12.96 13.51
N PRO A 231 -36.66 -13.39 13.52
CA PRO A 231 -37.73 -12.62 14.15
C PRO A 231 -37.57 -12.58 15.67
N SER A 232 -38.10 -11.52 16.27
CA SER A 232 -37.98 -11.27 17.72
C SER A 232 -38.60 -12.35 18.61
N THR A 233 -39.57 -13.10 18.08
CA THR A 233 -40.23 -14.23 18.75
C THR A 233 -39.38 -15.49 18.83
N ALA A 234 -38.35 -15.62 17.97
CA ALA A 234 -37.43 -16.74 17.97
C ALA A 234 -36.24 -16.55 18.93
N ILE A 235 -36.16 -15.39 19.61
CA ILE A 235 -35.09 -15.10 20.57
C ILE A 235 -35.44 -15.76 21.92
N GLU A 236 -34.57 -16.67 22.37
CA GLU A 236 -34.77 -17.41 23.60
C GLU A 236 -34.00 -16.78 24.78
N PRO A 237 -34.39 -17.05 26.04
CA PRO A 237 -33.58 -16.69 27.19
C PRO A 237 -32.24 -17.46 27.18
N GLY A 238 -31.14 -16.77 27.47
CA GLY A 238 -29.79 -17.33 27.45
C GLY A 238 -28.98 -16.97 28.71
N PRO A 239 -27.84 -17.64 28.97
CA PRO A 239 -26.97 -17.40 30.13
C PRO A 239 -26.44 -15.96 30.28
N LEU A 240 -26.36 -15.17 29.20
CA LEU A 240 -25.99 -13.75 29.25
C LEU A 240 -27.20 -12.79 29.23
N GLY A 241 -28.41 -13.33 29.13
CA GLY A 241 -29.66 -12.59 28.96
C GLY A 241 -30.51 -13.21 27.86
N ARG A 242 -30.05 -13.12 26.60
CA ARG A 242 -30.73 -13.71 25.44
C ARG A 242 -29.80 -14.52 24.56
N ALA A 243 -30.39 -15.51 23.89
CA ALA A 243 -29.76 -16.39 22.92
C ALA A 243 -30.46 -16.24 21.57
N ILE A 244 -29.71 -15.85 20.54
CA ILE A 244 -30.22 -15.74 19.16
C ILE A 244 -29.86 -17.04 18.43
N PRO A 245 -30.84 -17.83 17.96
CA PRO A 245 -30.56 -19.03 17.18
C PRO A 245 -29.99 -18.65 15.80
N VAL A 246 -28.90 -19.32 15.41
CA VAL A 246 -28.24 -19.16 14.12
C VAL A 246 -28.29 -20.50 13.39
N GLU A 247 -28.85 -20.50 12.19
CA GLU A 247 -28.88 -21.68 11.33
C GLU A 247 -28.64 -21.27 9.87
N PHE A 248 -27.55 -21.78 9.29
CA PHE A 248 -27.16 -21.59 7.90
C PHE A 248 -26.74 -22.92 7.25
N GLU A 249 -27.04 -23.10 5.96
CA GLU A 249 -26.53 -24.23 5.17
C GLU A 249 -25.24 -23.79 4.46
N LEU A 250 -24.10 -24.43 4.76
CA LEU A 250 -22.85 -24.12 4.08
C LEU A 250 -22.74 -24.86 2.74
N PRO A 251 -22.22 -24.21 1.68
CA PRO A 251 -21.98 -24.88 0.41
C PRO A 251 -20.95 -26.02 0.57
N THR A 252 -21.16 -27.14 -0.16
CA THR A 252 -20.26 -28.31 -0.17
C THR A 252 -18.87 -27.95 -0.72
N ASP A 253 -18.80 -27.01 -1.67
CA ASP A 253 -17.56 -26.50 -2.25
C ASP A 253 -16.93 -25.35 -1.45
N GLY A 254 -17.43 -25.09 -0.24
CA GLY A 254 -16.95 -24.02 0.63
C GLY A 254 -15.44 -24.11 0.91
N LEU A 255 -14.78 -22.95 0.88
CA LEU A 255 -13.37 -22.80 1.22
C LEU A 255 -13.14 -22.96 2.74
N ILE A 256 -12.00 -23.51 3.12
CA ILE A 256 -11.61 -23.67 4.53
C ILE A 256 -11.08 -22.35 5.10
N THR A 257 -11.31 -22.11 6.40
CA THR A 257 -10.69 -20.99 7.12
C THR A 257 -9.17 -21.17 7.11
N ASP A 258 -8.43 -20.15 6.64
CA ASP A 258 -6.97 -20.20 6.53
C ASP A 258 -6.30 -18.96 7.13
N HIS A 259 -5.50 -19.21 8.16
CA HIS A 259 -4.67 -18.22 8.86
C HIS A 259 -3.17 -18.44 8.67
N ARG A 260 -2.76 -19.37 7.79
CA ARG A 260 -1.35 -19.74 7.61
C ARG A 260 -0.52 -18.58 7.08
N ASN A 261 -1.10 -17.74 6.23
CA ASN A 261 -0.48 -16.52 5.73
C ASN A 261 -1.16 -15.27 6.31
N PRO A 262 -0.46 -14.41 7.06
CA PRO A 262 -1.05 -13.18 7.59
C PRO A 262 -1.46 -12.18 6.50
N ASP A 263 -0.82 -12.22 5.32
CA ASP A 263 -1.08 -11.28 4.22
C ASP A 263 -2.13 -11.82 3.22
N ASP A 264 -2.57 -13.08 3.36
CA ASP A 264 -3.63 -13.67 2.53
C ASP A 264 -4.41 -14.71 3.36
N GLN A 265 -5.56 -14.29 3.87
CA GLN A 265 -6.36 -15.07 4.81
C GLN A 265 -7.75 -15.35 4.23
N ILE A 266 -8.27 -16.54 4.48
CA ILE A 266 -9.68 -16.88 4.20
C ILE A 266 -10.41 -16.90 5.53
N LEU A 267 -11.39 -16.00 5.68
CA LEU A 267 -12.13 -15.76 6.91
C LEU A 267 -13.62 -16.03 6.69
N TRP A 268 -14.22 -16.76 7.62
CA TRP A 268 -15.67 -16.88 7.73
C TRP A 268 -16.17 -15.98 8.84
N LEU A 269 -16.95 -14.95 8.48
CA LEU A 269 -17.43 -13.91 9.40
C LEU A 269 -18.95 -13.95 9.46
N LEU A 270 -19.47 -14.18 10.66
CA LEU A 270 -20.88 -14.03 11.01
C LEU A 270 -21.07 -12.64 11.60
N HIS A 271 -21.73 -11.77 10.84
CA HIS A 271 -22.17 -10.45 11.28
C HIS A 271 -23.58 -10.55 11.84
N ALA A 272 -23.82 -9.97 13.00
CA ALA A 272 -25.15 -9.86 13.60
C ALA A 272 -25.49 -8.39 13.88
N GLN A 273 -26.57 -7.90 13.29
CA GLN A 273 -27.04 -6.52 13.43
C GLN A 273 -28.47 -6.46 13.95
N ALA A 274 -28.74 -5.54 14.88
CA ALA A 274 -30.10 -5.23 15.29
C ALA A 274 -30.27 -3.72 15.47
N ASP A 275 -31.27 -3.18 14.78
CA ASP A 275 -31.68 -1.78 14.90
C ASP A 275 -32.46 -1.61 16.22
N VAL A 276 -31.84 -0.95 17.19
CA VAL A 276 -32.44 -0.73 18.52
C VAL A 276 -32.36 0.74 18.91
N PRO A 277 -33.39 1.30 19.57
CA PRO A 277 -33.33 2.68 20.03
C PRO A 277 -32.06 2.96 20.85
N GLY A 278 -31.30 3.98 20.47
CA GLY A 278 -30.02 4.34 21.08
C GLY A 278 -28.80 3.92 20.24
N VAL A 279 -27.94 3.06 20.79
CA VAL A 279 -26.80 2.49 20.06
C VAL A 279 -27.18 1.12 19.51
N ASP A 280 -27.10 0.96 18.19
CA ASP A 280 -27.41 -0.29 17.49
C ASP A 280 -26.47 -1.43 17.88
N TYR A 281 -26.99 -2.65 17.80
CA TYR A 281 -26.19 -3.87 17.96
C TYR A 281 -25.57 -4.23 16.62
N SER A 282 -24.25 -4.49 16.58
CA SER A 282 -23.54 -4.85 15.33
C SER A 282 -22.20 -5.54 15.66
N ASP A 283 -22.17 -6.86 15.75
CA ASP A 283 -20.96 -7.62 16.10
C ASP A 283 -20.55 -8.62 15.01
N ASP A 284 -19.23 -8.82 14.89
CA ASP A 284 -18.61 -9.80 14.00
C ASP A 284 -18.02 -10.96 14.80
N PHE A 285 -18.36 -12.18 14.40
CA PHE A 285 -17.84 -13.43 14.96
C PHE A 285 -17.12 -14.24 13.88
N GLU A 286 -15.89 -14.66 14.17
CA GLU A 286 -15.09 -15.46 13.25
C GLU A 286 -15.27 -16.95 13.52
N LEU A 287 -15.55 -17.73 12.47
CA LEU A 287 -15.95 -19.13 12.56
C LEU A 287 -14.85 -20.11 12.12
N PRO A 288 -14.69 -21.25 12.82
CA PRO A 288 -13.74 -22.30 12.44
C PRO A 288 -14.37 -23.26 11.41
N VAL A 289 -14.28 -22.92 10.13
CA VAL A 289 -14.75 -23.79 9.02
C VAL A 289 -13.59 -24.65 8.52
N PHE A 290 -13.63 -25.95 8.80
CA PHE A 290 -12.58 -26.91 8.43
C PHE A 290 -13.19 -28.24 7.95
N ARG A 291 -12.51 -28.92 7.02
CA ARG A 291 -12.90 -30.27 6.58
C ARG A 291 -12.44 -31.32 7.58
N THR A 292 -13.31 -32.27 7.90
CA THR A 292 -13.05 -33.42 8.78
C THR A 292 -13.37 -34.73 8.05
N ALA A 293 -13.00 -35.87 8.62
CA ALA A 293 -13.25 -37.19 8.04
C ALA A 293 -14.74 -37.49 7.79
N ASP A 294 -15.65 -36.80 8.49
CA ASP A 294 -17.11 -36.93 8.35
C ASP A 294 -17.74 -35.92 7.37
N SER A 295 -16.91 -35.10 6.69
CA SER A 295 -17.37 -34.17 5.67
C SER A 295 -17.70 -34.92 4.38
N PRO A 296 -18.88 -34.73 3.76
CA PRO A 296 -19.20 -35.35 2.48
C PRO A 296 -18.16 -34.92 1.43
N GLN A 297 -17.48 -35.90 0.83
CA GLN A 297 -16.55 -35.65 -0.27
C GLN A 297 -17.31 -35.12 -1.49
N PRO A 298 -16.75 -34.17 -2.26
CA PRO A 298 -17.27 -33.91 -3.60
C PRO A 298 -17.27 -35.23 -4.37
N ALA A 299 -18.38 -35.54 -5.04
CA ALA A 299 -18.56 -36.77 -5.79
C ALA A 299 -17.34 -36.99 -6.70
N SER A 300 -16.55 -37.99 -6.32
CA SER A 300 -15.42 -38.44 -7.11
C SER A 300 -16.02 -39.40 -8.13
N ASP A 301 -16.14 -38.99 -9.40
CA ASP A 301 -16.52 -39.85 -10.51
C ASP A 301 -15.41 -40.88 -10.79
N PHE A 302 -15.21 -41.80 -9.85
CA PHE A 302 -14.40 -43.00 -9.96
C PHE A 302 -15.21 -44.18 -9.45
N SER A 303 -16.22 -44.57 -10.22
CA SER A 303 -16.76 -45.93 -10.16
C SER A 303 -16.61 -46.58 -11.54
N LEU A 304 -15.66 -47.51 -11.60
CA LEU A 304 -15.44 -48.44 -12.69
C LEU A 304 -16.69 -49.31 -12.86
N GLN A 305 -17.47 -49.08 -13.92
CA GLN A 305 -18.26 -50.13 -14.54
C GLN A 305 -17.95 -50.18 -16.04
N ALA A 306 -17.10 -51.15 -16.37
CA ALA A 306 -16.78 -51.52 -17.73
C ALA A 306 -18.04 -52.07 -18.43
N THR A 307 -18.38 -51.49 -19.57
CA THR A 307 -19.10 -52.20 -20.65
C THR A 307 -18.38 -51.90 -21.96
N PRO A 308 -17.92 -52.91 -22.73
CA PRO A 308 -17.11 -52.72 -23.92
C PRO A 308 -17.99 -52.50 -25.16
N GLY A 309 -17.83 -51.37 -25.83
CA GLY A 309 -18.34 -51.20 -27.20
C GLY A 309 -18.71 -49.78 -27.59
N SER A 310 -17.73 -48.98 -28.01
CA SER A 310 -17.83 -48.05 -29.16
C SER A 310 -16.62 -47.10 -29.16
N SER A 311 -15.88 -47.11 -30.26
CA SER A 311 -14.78 -46.21 -30.57
C SER A 311 -15.24 -44.76 -30.77
N SER A 312 -14.74 -43.81 -29.96
CA SER A 312 -14.58 -42.40 -30.38
C SER A 312 -13.94 -41.51 -29.29
N SER A 313 -12.89 -40.78 -29.69
CA SER A 313 -12.50 -39.45 -29.20
C SER A 313 -11.95 -39.30 -27.76
N PHE A 314 -10.65 -39.02 -27.67
CA PHE A 314 -10.01 -38.35 -26.53
C PHE A 314 -10.66 -36.95 -26.32
N GLY A 315 -11.62 -36.86 -25.41
CA GLY A 315 -12.22 -35.61 -24.96
C GLY A 315 -11.53 -35.09 -23.70
N PHE A 316 -10.95 -33.89 -23.78
CA PHE A 316 -10.51 -33.12 -22.61
C PHE A 316 -11.71 -32.86 -21.68
N ALA A 317 -11.51 -33.02 -20.38
CA ALA A 317 -12.51 -32.69 -19.37
C ALA A 317 -12.89 -31.21 -19.51
N ALA A 318 -14.17 -30.97 -19.85
CA ALA A 318 -14.74 -29.64 -19.96
C ALA A 318 -14.69 -28.93 -18.60
N GLU A 319 -14.20 -27.68 -18.61
CA GLU A 319 -14.33 -26.74 -17.51
C GLU A 319 -15.81 -26.63 -17.08
N LYS A 320 -16.12 -27.01 -15.84
CA LYS A 320 -17.40 -26.70 -15.23
C LYS A 320 -17.38 -25.25 -14.72
N SER A 321 -17.51 -24.35 -15.69
CA SER A 321 -18.13 -23.03 -15.68
C SER A 321 -18.28 -22.24 -14.35
N LEU A 322 -17.79 -21.01 -14.39
CA LEU A 322 -18.14 -19.82 -13.60
C LEU A 322 -19.66 -19.43 -13.61
N ASP A 323 -20.57 -20.31 -14.05
CA ASP A 323 -21.98 -20.00 -14.33
C ASP A 323 -22.93 -20.09 -13.10
N ALA A 324 -22.41 -20.20 -11.87
CA ALA A 324 -23.25 -20.38 -10.67
C ALA A 324 -23.97 -19.11 -10.16
N ASP A 325 -23.67 -17.92 -10.71
CA ASP A 325 -24.24 -16.62 -10.30
C ASP A 325 -25.23 -16.01 -11.32
N SER A 326 -25.59 -16.77 -12.37
CA SER A 326 -26.54 -16.37 -13.42
C SER A 326 -27.98 -16.76 -13.06
N GLY A 327 -28.70 -15.88 -12.36
CA GLY A 327 -30.11 -16.09 -12.02
C GLY A 327 -30.87 -14.80 -11.73
N ALA A 328 -32.21 -14.83 -11.89
CA ALA A 328 -33.09 -13.72 -11.58
C ALA A 328 -33.04 -13.40 -10.07
N VAL A 329 -32.76 -12.15 -9.71
CA VAL A 329 -32.66 -11.70 -8.32
C VAL A 329 -34.00 -11.10 -7.87
N ALA A 330 -34.49 -11.47 -6.69
CA ALA A 330 -35.72 -10.91 -6.13
C ALA A 330 -35.54 -9.44 -5.69
N GLN A 331 -36.58 -8.62 -5.87
CA GLN A 331 -36.58 -7.21 -5.50
C GLN A 331 -36.36 -7.02 -3.99
N PRO A 332 -35.44 -6.14 -3.55
CA PRO A 332 -35.20 -5.89 -2.14
C PRO A 332 -36.33 -5.09 -1.47
N GLU A 333 -36.63 -5.39 -0.20
CA GLU A 333 -37.73 -4.79 0.58
C GLU A 333 -37.61 -3.26 0.80
N ARG A 334 -36.42 -2.68 0.64
CA ARG A 334 -36.16 -1.23 0.71
C ARG A 334 -35.41 -0.78 -0.54
N THR A 335 -36.15 -0.48 -1.61
CA THR A 335 -35.58 0.08 -2.85
C THR A 335 -35.47 1.60 -2.73
N LYS A 336 -34.29 2.17 -2.94
CA LYS A 336 -34.09 3.64 -3.00
C LYS A 336 -34.25 4.19 -4.42
N VAL A 337 -34.32 3.29 -5.40
CA VAL A 337 -34.61 3.57 -6.81
C VAL A 337 -36.11 3.63 -7.04
N VAL A 338 -36.58 4.67 -7.72
CA VAL A 338 -37.97 4.78 -8.17
C VAL A 338 -38.05 4.14 -9.54
N VAL A 339 -38.82 3.04 -9.63
CA VAL A 339 -39.05 2.33 -10.89
C VAL A 339 -40.44 2.69 -11.41
N THR A 340 -40.50 3.30 -12.59
CA THR A 340 -41.76 3.66 -13.26
C THR A 340 -41.89 2.85 -14.54
N MET A 341 -42.94 2.03 -14.63
CA MET A 341 -43.29 1.28 -15.84
C MET A 341 -44.11 2.18 -16.76
N HIS A 342 -43.70 2.34 -18.02
CA HIS A 342 -44.47 3.02 -19.07
C HIS A 342 -44.82 2.02 -20.18
N ASP A 343 -45.83 2.32 -21.01
CA ASP A 343 -46.33 1.45 -22.11
C ASP A 343 -45.31 1.13 -23.23
N GLY A 344 -44.04 1.50 -23.06
CA GLY A 344 -42.93 1.21 -23.99
C GLY A 344 -41.57 0.95 -23.32
N GLY A 345 -41.49 0.78 -21.99
CA GLY A 345 -40.23 0.50 -21.29
C GLY A 345 -40.26 0.76 -19.77
N THR A 346 -39.15 0.44 -19.10
CA THR A 346 -38.96 0.63 -17.65
C THR A 346 -37.98 1.78 -17.38
N GLU A 347 -38.38 2.75 -16.56
CA GLU A 347 -37.54 3.86 -16.12
C GLU A 347 -37.03 3.61 -14.69
N PHE A 348 -35.71 3.57 -14.52
CA PHE A 348 -35.01 3.59 -13.24
C PHE A 348 -34.56 5.03 -12.95
N TYR A 349 -35.31 5.73 -12.11
CA TYR A 349 -34.91 7.04 -11.61
C TYR A 349 -34.24 6.88 -10.26
N PHE A 350 -33.05 7.47 -10.11
CA PHE A 350 -32.44 7.56 -8.81
C PHE A 350 -32.20 9.00 -8.33
N PRO A 351 -32.75 9.35 -7.15
CA PRO A 351 -32.88 10.75 -6.70
C PRO A 351 -31.54 11.32 -6.23
N PRO A 352 -31.40 12.66 -6.11
CA PRO A 352 -30.31 13.26 -5.36
C PRO A 352 -30.35 12.85 -3.88
N LEU A 353 -29.22 12.96 -3.18
CA LEU A 353 -29.08 12.68 -1.73
C LEU A 353 -29.31 11.21 -1.30
N ARG A 354 -28.95 10.22 -2.13
CA ARG A 354 -29.13 8.77 -1.86
C ARG A 354 -28.41 8.26 -0.60
N THR A 355 -27.32 8.93 -0.25
CA THR A 355 -26.46 8.65 0.92
C THR A 355 -26.33 9.91 1.79
N PRO A 356 -27.35 10.26 2.59
CA PRO A 356 -27.37 11.52 3.34
C PRO A 356 -26.27 11.61 4.40
N SER A 357 -25.87 10.47 4.99
CA SER A 357 -24.76 10.39 5.95
C SER A 357 -23.43 10.80 5.34
N ARG A 358 -23.13 10.34 4.12
CA ARG A 358 -21.90 10.65 3.40
C ARG A 358 -21.90 12.08 2.86
N ALA A 359 -23.05 12.57 2.39
CA ALA A 359 -23.23 13.96 2.00
C ALA A 359 -22.99 14.90 3.20
N LEU A 360 -23.55 14.58 4.38
CA LEU A 360 -23.35 15.35 5.61
C LEU A 360 -21.86 15.35 6.04
N LEU A 361 -21.18 14.20 5.96
CA LEU A 361 -19.75 14.12 6.27
C LEU A 361 -18.93 15.01 5.33
N LEU A 362 -19.15 14.92 4.01
CA LEU A 362 -18.44 15.75 3.02
C LEU A 362 -18.75 17.24 3.20
N LEU A 363 -19.98 17.60 3.57
CA LEU A 363 -20.36 18.96 3.89
C LEU A 363 -19.58 19.51 5.10
N VAL A 364 -19.50 18.73 6.19
CA VAL A 364 -18.71 19.14 7.37
C VAL A 364 -17.24 19.31 7.03
N VAL A 365 -16.66 18.38 6.26
CA VAL A 365 -15.26 18.48 5.82
C VAL A 365 -15.05 19.69 4.92
N SER A 366 -15.97 19.96 3.99
CA SER A 366 -15.93 21.15 3.13
C SER A 366 -15.97 22.44 3.97
N LEU A 367 -16.88 22.56 4.93
CA LEU A 367 -16.95 23.75 5.80
C LEU A 367 -15.64 24.01 6.56
N VAL A 368 -14.98 22.94 7.03
CA VAL A 368 -13.67 23.04 7.69
C VAL A 368 -12.57 23.47 6.72
N PHE A 369 -12.53 22.89 5.51
CA PHE A 369 -11.54 23.23 4.50
C PHE A 369 -11.72 24.66 3.98
N THR A 370 -12.94 25.07 3.66
CA THR A 370 -13.27 26.45 3.25
C THR A 370 -12.92 27.45 4.36
N GLY A 371 -13.22 27.13 5.62
CA GLY A 371 -12.81 27.95 6.76
C GLY A 371 -11.29 28.10 6.88
N ALA A 372 -10.54 27.01 6.64
CA ALA A 372 -9.07 27.03 6.61
C ALA A 372 -8.54 27.88 5.44
N VAL A 373 -9.08 27.73 4.23
CA VAL A 373 -8.70 28.54 3.05
C VAL A 373 -8.97 30.03 3.29
N TYR A 374 -10.13 30.38 3.85
CA TYR A 374 -10.46 31.75 4.23
C TYR A 374 -9.45 32.33 5.23
N ALA A 375 -9.10 31.57 6.28
CA ALA A 375 -8.09 31.98 7.25
C ALA A 375 -6.69 32.14 6.64
N LEU A 376 -6.31 31.29 5.68
CA LEU A 376 -5.03 31.38 4.97
C LEU A 376 -4.95 32.63 4.07
N LEU A 377 -6.05 32.95 3.38
CA LEU A 377 -6.17 34.17 2.56
C LEU A 377 -6.10 35.44 3.43
N HIS A 378 -6.78 35.46 4.58
CA HIS A 378 -6.81 36.63 5.47
C HIS A 378 -5.47 36.88 6.18
N ASN A 379 -4.73 35.81 6.52
CA ASN A 379 -3.46 35.90 7.24
C ASN A 379 -2.22 36.09 6.33
N ARG A 380 -2.41 36.41 5.04
CA ARG A 380 -1.34 36.62 4.05
C ARG A 380 -0.30 35.49 4.00
N VAL A 381 -0.75 34.25 4.12
CA VAL A 381 0.09 33.06 3.98
C VAL A 381 0.54 32.93 2.50
N PRO A 382 1.75 32.43 2.20
CA PRO A 382 2.27 32.38 0.83
C PRO A 382 1.28 31.77 -0.18
N LEU A 383 1.06 32.48 -1.29
CA LEU A 383 0.03 32.18 -2.30
C LEU A 383 0.00 30.73 -2.78
N LEU A 384 1.18 30.11 -2.95
CA LEU A 384 1.28 28.73 -3.44
C LEU A 384 0.71 27.72 -2.43
N PHE A 385 0.91 27.96 -1.13
CA PHE A 385 0.34 27.10 -0.08
C PHE A 385 -1.18 27.25 0.00
N THR A 386 -1.67 28.50 -0.04
CA THR A 386 -3.09 28.81 -0.06
C THR A 386 -3.77 28.24 -1.32
N ALA A 387 -3.11 28.30 -2.48
CA ALA A 387 -3.61 27.74 -3.74
C ALA A 387 -3.76 26.21 -3.69
N VAL A 388 -2.82 25.49 -3.07
CA VAL A 388 -2.93 24.02 -2.90
C VAL A 388 -4.09 23.66 -1.98
N PHE A 389 -4.27 24.40 -0.87
CA PHE A 389 -5.40 24.19 0.03
C PHE A 389 -6.74 24.54 -0.62
N ALA A 390 -6.79 25.63 -1.40
CA ALA A 390 -7.97 26.02 -2.16
C ALA A 390 -8.34 24.99 -3.25
N LEU A 391 -7.34 24.41 -3.92
CA LEU A 391 -7.57 23.31 -4.87
C LEU A 391 -8.09 22.06 -4.18
N GLY A 392 -7.57 21.73 -2.99
CA GLY A 392 -8.09 20.64 -2.17
C GLY A 392 -9.53 20.87 -1.72
N ASP A 393 -9.87 22.08 -1.29
CA ASP A 393 -11.24 22.47 -0.94
C ASP A 393 -12.18 22.34 -2.14
N LEU A 394 -11.75 22.76 -3.34
CA LEU A 394 -12.52 22.63 -4.58
C LEU A 394 -12.83 21.16 -4.90
N LEU A 395 -11.89 20.23 -4.68
CA LEU A 395 -12.12 18.79 -4.85
C LEU A 395 -13.12 18.23 -3.83
N VAL A 396 -13.08 18.68 -2.57
CA VAL A 396 -14.03 18.27 -1.53
C VAL A 396 -15.42 18.83 -1.83
N ILE A 397 -15.52 20.10 -2.24
CA ILE A 397 -16.78 20.74 -2.66
C ILE A 397 -17.36 20.01 -3.88
N PHE A 398 -16.52 19.63 -4.84
CA PHE A 398 -16.94 18.84 -6.00
C PHE A 398 -17.47 17.47 -5.57
N GLY A 399 -16.76 16.76 -4.68
CA GLY A 399 -17.20 15.48 -4.14
C GLY A 399 -18.53 15.58 -3.37
N PHE A 400 -18.68 16.62 -2.52
CA PHE A 400 -19.95 16.91 -1.85
C PHE A 400 -21.07 17.16 -2.86
N SER A 401 -20.83 18.01 -3.86
CA SER A 401 -21.82 18.37 -4.87
C SER A 401 -22.24 17.15 -5.68
N HIS A 402 -21.29 16.30 -6.05
CA HIS A 402 -21.54 15.04 -6.76
C HIS A 402 -22.44 14.09 -5.94
N VAL A 403 -22.15 13.88 -4.66
CA VAL A 403 -22.93 12.99 -3.80
C VAL A 403 -24.28 13.59 -3.40
N ALA A 404 -24.34 14.89 -3.14
CA ALA A 404 -25.55 15.55 -2.68
C ALA A 404 -26.56 15.77 -3.81
N PHE A 405 -26.08 16.17 -4.99
CA PHE A 405 -26.93 16.59 -6.10
C PHE A 405 -26.87 15.65 -7.31
N GLY A 406 -26.20 14.51 -7.20
CA GLY A 406 -26.07 13.49 -8.26
C GLY A 406 -27.42 12.90 -8.70
N SER A 407 -27.84 13.30 -9.89
CA SER A 407 -28.90 12.75 -10.74
C SER A 407 -28.54 11.51 -11.53
N ALA A 408 -29.29 10.40 -11.51
CA ALA A 408 -29.20 9.41 -12.60
C ALA A 408 -30.59 8.91 -13.00
N ARG A 409 -30.82 8.79 -14.30
CA ARG A 409 -32.05 8.26 -14.89
C ARG A 409 -31.67 7.31 -16.02
N ILE A 410 -32.16 6.08 -15.95
CA ILE A 410 -31.95 5.04 -16.96
C ILE A 410 -33.33 4.63 -17.46
N PHE A 411 -33.57 4.79 -18.76
CA PHE A 411 -34.76 4.28 -19.42
C PHE A 411 -34.34 3.14 -20.34
N ALA A 412 -34.94 1.97 -20.17
CA ALA A 412 -34.74 0.81 -21.02
C ALA A 412 -36.06 0.46 -21.72
N GLY A 413 -36.11 0.65 -23.03
CA GLY A 413 -37.33 0.49 -23.83
C GLY A 413 -37.13 0.84 -25.30
N ASN A 414 -38.06 0.45 -26.17
CA ASN A 414 -38.03 0.77 -27.60
C ASN A 414 -36.73 0.40 -28.35
N GLY A 415 -36.04 -0.67 -27.94
CA GLY A 415 -34.80 -1.12 -28.59
C GLY A 415 -33.53 -0.36 -28.19
N GLU A 416 -33.61 0.57 -27.24
CA GLU A 416 -32.48 1.41 -26.79
C GLU A 416 -32.42 1.57 -25.25
N ILE A 417 -31.22 1.83 -24.75
CA ILE A 417 -30.98 2.29 -23.38
C ILE A 417 -30.67 3.78 -23.44
N GLN A 418 -31.55 4.58 -22.84
CA GLN A 418 -31.32 6.00 -22.63
C GLN A 418 -30.79 6.23 -21.21
N SER A 419 -29.60 6.80 -21.08
CA SER A 419 -29.02 7.15 -19.78
C SER A 419 -28.78 8.65 -19.68
N ARG A 420 -29.14 9.23 -18.53
CA ARG A 420 -28.88 10.62 -18.18
C ARG A 420 -28.33 10.67 -16.77
N SER A 421 -27.04 10.96 -16.64
CA SER A 421 -26.35 11.12 -15.36
C SER A 421 -25.69 12.49 -15.27
N GLY A 422 -25.87 13.19 -14.15
CA GLY A 422 -25.29 14.52 -13.95
C GLY A 422 -25.84 15.26 -12.72
N LEU A 423 -25.21 16.39 -12.39
CA LEU A 423 -25.62 17.23 -11.26
C LEU A 423 -27.01 17.83 -11.51
N LEU A 424 -27.95 17.67 -10.59
CA LEU A 424 -29.34 18.17 -10.70
C LEU A 424 -30.08 17.71 -11.98
N GLY A 425 -29.67 16.60 -12.58
CA GLY A 425 -30.27 16.09 -13.81
C GLY A 425 -29.86 16.82 -15.09
N PHE A 426 -28.87 17.73 -15.08
CA PHE A 426 -28.35 18.40 -16.29
C PHE A 426 -27.37 17.53 -17.12
N GLY A 427 -27.35 16.22 -16.89
CA GLY A 427 -26.55 15.29 -17.68
C GLY A 427 -26.91 15.27 -19.15
N ALA A 428 -25.93 15.02 -20.02
CA ALA A 428 -26.17 14.76 -21.44
C ALA A 428 -26.97 13.46 -21.59
N LEU A 429 -28.03 13.49 -22.40
CA LEU A 429 -28.81 12.29 -22.73
C LEU A 429 -27.98 11.43 -23.69
N ARG A 430 -27.65 10.21 -23.29
CA ARG A 430 -26.97 9.23 -24.15
C ARG A 430 -27.95 8.15 -24.53
N ARG A 431 -28.09 7.89 -25.82
CA ARG A 431 -28.91 6.82 -26.39
C ARG A 431 -27.97 5.76 -26.96
N ILE A 432 -28.13 4.52 -26.51
CA ILE A 432 -27.30 3.39 -26.96
C ILE A 432 -28.26 2.28 -27.41
N PRO A 433 -28.21 1.83 -28.68
CA PRO A 433 -29.02 0.71 -29.17
C PRO A 433 -28.66 -0.58 -28.43
N PHE A 434 -29.62 -1.47 -28.18
CA PHE A 434 -29.33 -2.77 -27.54
C PHE A 434 -28.31 -3.61 -28.33
N SER A 435 -28.25 -3.46 -29.65
CA SER A 435 -27.28 -4.16 -30.52
C SER A 435 -25.82 -3.81 -30.24
N GLU A 436 -25.54 -2.69 -29.58
CA GLU A 436 -24.17 -2.27 -29.27
C GLU A 436 -23.74 -2.64 -27.84
N VAL A 437 -24.63 -3.25 -27.06
CA VAL A 437 -24.39 -3.57 -25.64
C VAL A 437 -23.86 -4.99 -25.49
N ALA A 438 -22.62 -5.13 -25.02
CA ALA A 438 -22.00 -6.44 -24.81
C ALA A 438 -22.33 -7.04 -23.42
N SER A 439 -22.33 -6.22 -22.36
CA SER A 439 -22.67 -6.66 -20.99
C SER A 439 -23.01 -5.48 -20.09
N ILE A 440 -23.84 -5.70 -19.07
CA ILE A 440 -24.15 -4.72 -18.03
C ILE A 440 -23.78 -5.35 -16.69
N LEU A 441 -22.81 -4.78 -15.96
CA LEU A 441 -22.25 -5.43 -14.78
C LEU A 441 -22.30 -4.52 -13.54
N PRO A 442 -22.68 -5.06 -12.38
CA PRO A 442 -22.52 -4.37 -11.10
C PRO A 442 -21.03 -4.37 -10.71
N VAL A 443 -20.50 -3.20 -10.37
CA VAL A 443 -19.11 -3.00 -10.01
C VAL A 443 -19.02 -2.49 -8.58
N ALA A 444 -18.31 -3.21 -7.72
CA ALA A 444 -18.02 -2.77 -6.36
C ALA A 444 -16.82 -1.80 -6.34
N SER A 445 -16.98 -0.66 -5.67
CA SER A 445 -15.86 0.23 -5.35
C SER A 445 -15.12 -0.24 -4.08
N LEU A 446 -13.81 -0.01 -4.01
CA LEU A 446 -12.99 -0.44 -2.88
C LEU A 446 -13.49 0.18 -1.55
N PRO A 447 -13.69 -0.60 -0.48
CA PRO A 447 -13.98 -0.07 0.84
C PRO A 447 -12.79 0.74 1.38
N GLN A 448 -12.97 2.04 1.58
CA GLN A 448 -12.05 2.87 2.37
C GLN A 448 -12.37 2.71 3.87
N GLY A 449 -12.18 1.50 4.41
CA GLY A 449 -12.45 1.21 5.82
C GLY A 449 -12.74 -0.27 6.06
N GLY A 450 -12.20 -0.83 7.14
CA GLY A 450 -12.21 -2.27 7.42
C GLY A 450 -13.57 -2.92 7.73
N SER A 451 -14.69 -2.21 7.56
CA SER A 451 -16.05 -2.77 7.70
C SER A 451 -16.61 -3.16 6.34
N SER A 452 -16.96 -4.43 6.16
CA SER A 452 -17.56 -5.00 4.94
C SER A 452 -18.88 -4.33 4.52
N ASP A 453 -19.56 -3.66 5.45
CA ASP A 453 -20.92 -3.13 5.29
C ASP A 453 -21.02 -1.80 4.53
N ASN A 454 -19.90 -1.14 4.18
CA ASN A 454 -19.92 0.19 3.56
C ASN A 454 -19.42 0.21 2.10
N SER A 455 -19.57 -0.91 1.39
CA SER A 455 -19.15 -1.04 -0.01
C SER A 455 -20.18 -0.37 -0.93
N ILE A 456 -19.74 0.59 -1.75
CA ILE A 456 -20.60 1.29 -2.70
C ILE A 456 -20.52 0.60 -4.06
N TYR A 457 -21.67 0.39 -4.69
CA TYR A 457 -21.80 -0.26 -5.99
C TYR A 457 -22.14 0.78 -7.07
N ALA A 458 -21.64 0.52 -8.28
CA ALA A 458 -21.97 1.26 -9.48
C ALA A 458 -22.36 0.28 -10.59
N ILE A 459 -23.27 0.68 -11.47
CA ILE A 459 -23.68 -0.11 -12.64
C ILE A 459 -22.90 0.40 -13.84
N ARG A 460 -22.12 -0.48 -14.48
CA ARG A 460 -21.38 -0.16 -15.70
C ARG A 460 -21.88 -0.98 -16.88
N MET A 461 -21.99 -0.32 -18.02
CA MET A 461 -22.25 -0.93 -19.31
C MET A 461 -20.94 -1.03 -20.10
N VAL A 462 -20.72 -2.17 -20.75
CA VAL A 462 -19.65 -2.37 -21.72
C VAL A 462 -20.29 -2.53 -23.10
N THR A 463 -19.82 -1.73 -24.05
CA THR A 463 -20.26 -1.84 -25.46
C THR A 463 -19.45 -2.89 -26.22
N GLU A 464 -19.94 -3.37 -27.37
CA GLU A 464 -19.19 -4.28 -28.26
C GLU A 464 -17.83 -3.70 -28.69
N SER A 465 -17.72 -2.37 -28.75
CA SER A 465 -16.46 -1.65 -29.04
C SER A 465 -15.44 -1.69 -27.88
N GLY A 466 -15.80 -2.28 -26.73
CA GLY A 466 -14.98 -2.32 -25.52
C GLY A 466 -15.03 -1.05 -24.65
N GLN A 467 -15.79 -0.01 -25.04
CA GLN A 467 -15.96 1.20 -24.24
C GLN A 467 -16.84 0.93 -23.00
N LYS A 468 -16.42 1.47 -21.85
CA LYS A 468 -17.08 1.31 -20.55
C LYS A 468 -17.79 2.61 -20.15
N PHE A 469 -19.07 2.53 -19.85
CA PHE A 469 -19.89 3.67 -19.41
C PHE A 469 -20.51 3.39 -18.04
N THR A 470 -20.45 4.37 -17.13
CA THR A 470 -21.16 4.29 -15.83
C THR A 470 -22.59 4.78 -16.01
N LEU A 471 -23.57 3.90 -15.81
CA LEU A 471 -25.00 4.24 -15.94
C LEU A 471 -25.54 4.87 -14.65
N ALA A 472 -25.14 4.32 -13.50
CA ALA A 472 -25.49 4.83 -12.19
C ALA A 472 -24.42 4.46 -11.16
N ASP A 473 -24.23 5.31 -10.16
CA ASP A 473 -23.32 5.11 -9.04
C ASP A 473 -24.02 5.40 -7.70
N GLU A 474 -23.27 5.28 -6.60
CA GLU A 474 -23.75 5.51 -5.23
C GLU A 474 -24.89 4.56 -4.80
N ILE A 475 -24.83 3.29 -5.22
CA ILE A 475 -25.77 2.25 -4.78
C ILE A 475 -25.23 1.60 -3.50
N SER A 476 -26.01 1.66 -2.40
CA SER A 476 -25.58 1.20 -1.09
C SER A 476 -25.70 -0.32 -0.89
N SER A 477 -26.51 -1.01 -1.70
CA SER A 477 -26.81 -2.44 -1.54
C SER A 477 -26.34 -3.27 -2.73
N ARG A 478 -25.65 -4.38 -2.44
CA ARG A 478 -25.24 -5.38 -3.45
C ARG A 478 -26.44 -5.99 -4.16
N GLN A 479 -27.49 -6.29 -3.39
CA GLN A 479 -28.71 -6.91 -3.91
C GLN A 479 -29.47 -5.94 -4.82
N GLU A 480 -29.55 -4.66 -4.45
CA GLU A 480 -30.17 -3.63 -5.29
C GLU A 480 -29.41 -3.46 -6.62
N ALA A 481 -28.08 -3.46 -6.60
CA ALA A 481 -27.27 -3.38 -7.82
C ALA A 481 -27.47 -4.62 -8.73
N ARG A 482 -27.47 -5.83 -8.17
CA ARG A 482 -27.71 -7.07 -8.94
C ARG A 482 -29.12 -7.15 -9.50
N TRP A 483 -30.13 -6.72 -8.71
CA TRP A 483 -31.52 -6.70 -9.14
C TRP A 483 -31.72 -5.75 -10.33
N ILE A 484 -31.19 -4.53 -10.28
CA ILE A 484 -31.28 -3.57 -11.39
C ILE A 484 -30.61 -4.13 -12.65
N VAL A 485 -29.43 -4.75 -12.52
CA VAL A 485 -28.75 -5.39 -13.65
C VAL A 485 -29.60 -6.52 -14.25
N SER A 486 -30.18 -7.39 -13.40
CA SER A 486 -31.03 -8.49 -13.89
C SER A 486 -32.24 -7.99 -14.68
N GLN A 487 -32.84 -6.84 -14.29
CA GLN A 487 -33.95 -6.23 -15.01
C GLN A 487 -33.47 -5.60 -16.34
N LEU A 488 -32.34 -4.89 -16.33
CA LEU A 488 -31.77 -4.29 -17.53
C LEU A 488 -31.35 -5.34 -18.57
N GLU A 489 -30.72 -6.44 -18.15
CA GLU A 489 -30.33 -7.54 -19.04
C GLU A 489 -31.54 -8.29 -19.61
N THR A 490 -32.57 -8.52 -18.78
CA THR A 490 -33.83 -9.14 -19.23
C THR A 490 -34.55 -8.27 -20.27
N LEU A 491 -34.59 -6.95 -20.06
CA LEU A 491 -35.20 -6.00 -21.00
C LEU A 491 -34.38 -5.81 -22.29
N ALA A 492 -33.06 -5.98 -22.22
CA ALA A 492 -32.15 -5.87 -23.36
C ALA A 492 -31.99 -7.18 -24.16
N GLY A 493 -32.51 -8.31 -23.66
CA GLY A 493 -32.34 -9.63 -24.29
C GLY A 493 -30.93 -10.20 -24.18
N LEU A 494 -30.15 -9.76 -23.19
CA LEU A 494 -28.76 -10.20 -22.95
C LEU A 494 -28.71 -11.45 -22.07
N LYS A 495 -27.60 -12.21 -22.12
CA LYS A 495 -27.36 -13.34 -21.21
C LYS A 495 -27.32 -12.80 -19.77
N LEU A 496 -28.14 -13.34 -18.87
CA LEU A 496 -28.16 -12.93 -17.46
C LEU A 496 -26.80 -13.17 -16.81
N ASP A 497 -26.11 -12.08 -16.46
CA ASP A 497 -24.81 -12.10 -15.85
C ASP A 497 -24.74 -11.11 -14.67
N THR A 498 -25.19 -11.56 -13.50
CA THR A 498 -25.30 -10.70 -12.31
C THR A 498 -24.02 -10.68 -11.45
N HIS A 499 -22.88 -11.15 -11.96
CA HIS A 499 -21.65 -11.22 -11.18
C HIS A 499 -21.14 -9.81 -10.83
N VAL A 500 -20.75 -9.60 -9.57
CA VAL A 500 -20.23 -8.30 -9.13
C VAL A 500 -18.73 -8.24 -9.38
N GLN A 501 -18.28 -7.43 -10.34
CA GLN A 501 -16.84 -7.24 -10.58
C GLN A 501 -16.22 -6.31 -9.52
N VAL A 502 -15.08 -6.71 -8.97
CA VAL A 502 -14.25 -5.86 -8.10
C VAL A 502 -13.26 -5.10 -8.98
N ASN A 503 -13.40 -3.79 -9.07
CA ASN A 503 -12.54 -2.96 -9.90
C ASN A 503 -11.21 -2.71 -9.16
N LEU A 504 -10.20 -3.55 -9.39
CA LEU A 504 -8.82 -3.29 -8.95
C LEU A 504 -8.28 -2.07 -9.73
N PRO A 505 -7.67 -1.07 -9.06
CA PRO A 505 -6.94 -0.03 -9.78
C PRO A 505 -5.77 -0.72 -10.52
N LEU A 506 -5.51 -0.33 -11.78
CA LEU A 506 -4.48 -0.89 -12.69
C LEU A 506 -4.81 -2.16 -13.50
N GLY A 507 -6.06 -2.40 -13.91
CA GLY A 507 -6.36 -3.24 -15.08
C GLY A 507 -5.91 -4.71 -15.03
N LEU A 508 -5.57 -5.25 -13.87
CA LEU A 508 -5.20 -6.65 -13.68
C LEU A 508 -6.47 -7.51 -13.53
N GLN A 509 -6.70 -8.43 -14.47
CA GLN A 509 -7.69 -9.50 -14.31
C GLN A 509 -7.22 -10.47 -13.21
N ALA A 510 -8.17 -10.96 -12.40
CA ALA A 510 -7.92 -12.02 -11.43
C ALA A 510 -7.65 -13.33 -12.18
N GLN A 511 -6.38 -13.71 -12.32
CA GLN A 511 -6.02 -15.05 -12.78
C GLN A 511 -6.36 -16.08 -11.68
N PRO A 512 -6.95 -17.24 -12.03
CA PRO A 512 -7.19 -18.31 -11.08
C PRO A 512 -5.85 -18.83 -10.54
N ALA A 513 -5.67 -18.74 -9.22
CA ALA A 513 -4.42 -19.12 -8.57
C ALA A 513 -4.29 -20.66 -8.48
N GLN A 514 -3.24 -21.20 -9.11
CA GLN A 514 -2.72 -22.53 -8.82
C GLN A 514 -2.12 -22.57 -7.39
N PRO A 515 -2.32 -23.66 -6.62
CA PRO A 515 -1.81 -23.76 -5.25
C PRO A 515 -0.28 -23.92 -5.23
N ARG A 516 0.43 -23.05 -4.51
CA ARG A 516 1.88 -23.16 -4.22
C ARG A 516 2.13 -23.27 -2.71
N THR A 517 3.14 -24.07 -2.36
CA THR A 517 3.55 -24.55 -1.03
C THR A 517 4.10 -23.47 -0.06
N PRO A 518 4.08 -23.73 1.26
CA PRO A 518 4.16 -22.71 2.31
C PRO A 518 5.60 -22.24 2.64
N GLN A 519 5.76 -20.94 2.92
CA GLN A 519 6.96 -20.36 3.53
C GLN A 519 6.60 -19.68 4.86
N THR A 520 7.25 -20.12 5.94
CA THR A 520 7.06 -19.68 7.32
C THR A 520 7.79 -18.38 7.64
N GLY A 521 7.04 -17.34 8.03
CA GLY A 521 7.56 -16.12 8.65
C GLY A 521 6.46 -15.42 9.45
N VAL A 522 6.35 -15.73 10.75
CA VAL A 522 5.31 -15.17 11.63
C VAL A 522 5.68 -13.74 12.01
N ARG A 523 4.93 -12.76 11.51
CA ARG A 523 4.97 -11.36 11.97
C ARG A 523 3.62 -10.98 12.57
N VAL A 524 3.61 -10.61 13.85
CA VAL A 524 2.40 -10.22 14.59
C VAL A 524 1.82 -8.94 14.00
N GLN A 525 0.55 -9.01 13.58
CA GLN A 525 -0.21 -7.88 13.06
C GLN A 525 -1.23 -7.47 14.14
N THR A 526 -1.17 -6.22 14.58
CA THR A 526 -2.17 -5.61 15.45
C THR A 526 -3.29 -5.02 14.59
N ASN A 527 -4.54 -5.41 14.85
CA ASN A 527 -5.73 -4.92 14.14
C ASN A 527 -5.75 -3.39 14.05
N GLY A 528 -5.72 -2.89 12.81
CA GLY A 528 -5.59 -1.48 12.48
C GLY A 528 -6.93 -0.82 12.26
N SER A 529 -7.43 -0.13 13.30
CA SER A 529 -8.34 1.01 13.14
C SER A 529 -7.80 2.24 13.88
N ALA A 530 -7.27 2.05 15.10
CA ALA A 530 -6.68 3.13 15.90
C ALA A 530 -5.34 3.66 15.36
N TRP A 531 -4.53 2.83 14.69
CA TRP A 531 -3.21 3.24 14.20
C TRP A 531 -3.25 4.24 13.05
N VAL A 532 -4.32 4.24 12.23
CA VAL A 532 -4.49 5.22 11.14
C VAL A 532 -4.78 6.60 11.72
N ALA A 533 -5.66 6.68 12.72
CA ALA A 533 -5.92 7.92 13.46
C ALA A 533 -4.66 8.45 14.17
N LEU A 534 -3.87 7.55 14.79
CA LEU A 534 -2.59 7.91 15.43
C LEU A 534 -1.50 8.30 14.42
N ALA A 535 -1.49 7.72 13.20
CA ALA A 535 -0.55 8.09 12.15
C ALA A 535 -0.89 9.44 11.50
N VAL A 536 -2.18 9.73 11.28
CA VAL A 536 -2.67 11.04 10.83
C VAL A 536 -2.38 12.09 11.90
N PHE A 537 -2.66 11.79 13.17
CA PHE A 537 -2.33 12.67 14.29
C PHE A 537 -0.81 12.88 14.43
N GLY A 538 0.00 11.82 14.30
CA GLY A 538 1.46 11.90 14.29
C GLY A 538 2.00 12.75 13.12
N ALA A 539 1.40 12.64 11.94
CA ALA A 539 1.73 13.49 10.79
C ALA A 539 1.33 14.95 11.02
N MET A 540 0.17 15.22 11.65
CA MET A 540 -0.24 16.56 12.05
C MET A 540 0.69 17.16 13.11
N VAL A 541 1.10 16.37 14.11
CA VAL A 541 2.06 16.78 15.15
C VAL A 541 3.42 17.06 14.53
N LEU A 542 3.93 16.21 13.64
CA LEU A 542 5.19 16.43 12.92
C LEU A 542 5.12 17.64 11.99
N ALA A 543 4.00 17.87 11.30
CA ALA A 543 3.79 19.05 10.49
C ALA A 543 3.75 20.32 11.35
N PHE A 544 3.12 20.27 12.52
CA PHE A 544 3.06 21.38 13.47
C PHE A 544 4.44 21.69 14.09
N PHE A 545 5.22 20.68 14.48
CA PHE A 545 6.60 20.87 14.96
C PHE A 545 7.55 21.36 13.87
N ALA A 546 7.43 20.85 12.64
CA ALA A 546 8.17 21.36 11.48
C ALA A 546 7.82 22.82 11.16
N MET A 547 6.60 23.25 11.48
CA MET A 547 6.15 24.63 11.37
C MET A 547 6.69 25.51 12.51
N GLN A 548 6.90 24.94 13.71
CA GLN A 548 7.59 25.61 14.84
C GLN A 548 9.09 25.80 14.64
N GLU A 549 9.82 24.83 14.06
CA GLU A 549 11.28 24.96 13.85
C GLU A 549 11.62 26.13 12.90
N LYS A 550 10.75 26.41 11.92
CA LYS A 550 10.87 27.60 11.06
C LYS A 550 10.71 28.93 11.81
N TRP A 551 10.12 28.92 13.00
CA TRP A 551 9.87 30.12 13.79
C TRP A 551 11.00 30.44 14.79
N THR A 552 11.74 29.44 15.28
CA THR A 552 12.94 29.69 16.11
C THR A 552 14.20 29.93 15.29
N ALA A 553 14.21 29.54 14.02
CA ALA A 553 15.38 29.65 13.13
C ALA A 553 15.66 31.08 12.61
N VAL A 554 14.77 32.06 12.86
CA VAL A 554 15.01 33.45 12.44
C VAL A 554 16.09 34.15 13.28
N ASN A 555 16.49 33.61 14.44
CA ASN A 555 17.43 34.28 15.37
C ASN A 555 18.71 33.51 15.76
N ARG A 556 19.14 32.48 15.02
CA ARG A 556 20.47 31.89 15.22
C ARG A 556 21.20 31.63 13.91
N SER A 557 22.04 32.58 13.54
CA SER A 557 23.20 32.31 12.70
C SER A 557 24.16 31.36 13.45
N VAL A 558 24.70 30.38 12.72
CA VAL A 558 25.98 29.65 12.88
C VAL A 558 25.83 28.18 12.47
N ARG A 559 26.31 27.91 11.25
CA ARG A 559 27.10 26.76 10.75
C ARG A 559 27.08 25.46 11.59
N ALA A 560 26.36 24.44 11.10
CA ALA A 560 26.71 23.02 11.27
C ALA A 560 25.97 22.15 10.23
N ASN A 561 26.69 21.71 9.20
CA ASN A 561 26.17 20.80 8.16
C ASN A 561 26.05 19.38 8.73
N ASN A 562 24.83 18.98 9.08
CA ASN A 562 24.47 17.61 9.45
C ASN A 562 23.54 17.03 8.37
N SER A 563 24.10 16.38 7.36
CA SER A 563 23.33 15.60 6.38
C SER A 563 23.17 14.15 6.87
N ARG A 564 21.96 13.85 7.36
CA ARG A 564 21.39 12.49 7.28
C ARG A 564 21.02 12.23 5.81
N PRO A 565 21.10 10.99 5.29
CA PRO A 565 20.59 10.69 3.96
C PRO A 565 19.08 10.92 3.99
N ALA A 566 18.64 11.97 3.30
CA ALA A 566 17.24 12.34 3.21
C ALA A 566 16.49 11.28 2.39
N ALA A 567 15.41 10.74 2.95
CA ALA A 567 14.36 10.15 2.15
C ALA A 567 13.97 11.18 1.07
N ALA A 568 14.03 10.77 -0.20
CA ALA A 568 13.79 11.63 -1.35
C ALA A 568 12.52 12.47 -1.15
N ARG A 569 12.68 13.78 -0.95
CA ARG A 569 11.60 14.75 -1.14
C ARG A 569 11.09 14.53 -2.56
N ARG A 570 9.76 14.45 -2.74
CA ARG A 570 9.16 14.54 -4.08
C ARG A 570 9.64 15.86 -4.69
N THR A 571 10.54 15.78 -5.66
CA THR A 571 11.00 16.91 -6.46
C THR A 571 9.78 17.49 -7.16
N ARG A 572 9.63 18.81 -7.13
CA ARG A 572 8.60 19.45 -7.95
C ARG A 572 9.04 19.29 -9.41
N PRO A 573 8.20 18.79 -10.32
CA PRO A 573 8.58 18.66 -11.72
C PRO A 573 8.91 20.05 -12.27
N VAL A 574 10.16 20.25 -12.67
CA VAL A 574 10.61 21.48 -13.33
C VAL A 574 10.45 21.25 -14.84
N PRO A 575 9.77 22.15 -15.57
CA PRO A 575 9.61 21.99 -17.01
C PRO A 575 10.98 22.07 -17.71
N PRO A 576 11.22 21.22 -18.73
CA PRO A 576 12.45 21.25 -19.50
C PRO A 576 12.55 22.58 -20.27
N ARG A 577 13.78 23.07 -20.45
CA ARG A 577 14.07 24.16 -21.38
C ARG A 577 13.90 23.65 -22.81
N VAL A 578 13.36 24.51 -23.67
CA VAL A 578 13.31 24.26 -25.11
C VAL A 578 14.56 24.88 -25.72
N PHE A 579 15.37 24.05 -26.38
CA PHE A 579 16.54 24.51 -27.12
C PHE A 579 16.20 24.53 -28.61
N SER A 580 16.54 25.63 -29.29
CA SER A 580 16.23 25.85 -30.71
C SER A 580 17.13 25.07 -31.68
N GLY A 581 18.16 24.39 -31.16
CA GLY A 581 19.13 23.61 -31.93
C GLY A 581 20.37 23.22 -31.09
N PRO A 582 21.36 22.56 -31.72
CA PRO A 582 22.64 22.22 -31.08
C PRO A 582 23.36 23.44 -30.50
N LEU A 583 24.16 23.22 -29.47
CA LEU A 583 24.93 24.28 -28.81
C LEU A 583 25.90 24.96 -29.78
N THR A 584 25.75 26.28 -29.95
CA THR A 584 26.61 27.10 -30.83
C THR A 584 27.78 27.73 -30.06
N ASP A 585 28.84 28.17 -30.75
CA ASP A 585 29.97 28.84 -30.08
C ASP A 585 29.54 30.13 -29.35
N GLY A 586 28.56 30.87 -29.89
CA GLY A 586 27.96 32.01 -29.19
C GLY A 586 27.20 31.64 -27.92
N ASP A 587 26.57 30.46 -27.87
CA ASP A 587 25.96 29.93 -26.64
C ASP A 587 27.03 29.53 -25.62
N VAL A 588 28.15 28.95 -26.08
CA VAL A 588 29.29 28.60 -25.21
C VAL A 588 29.89 29.85 -24.58
N ASP A 589 30.17 30.89 -25.37
CA ASP A 589 30.69 32.16 -24.87
C ASP A 589 29.76 32.79 -23.83
N ARG A 590 28.44 32.76 -24.06
CA ARG A 590 27.43 33.21 -23.08
C ARG A 590 27.48 32.37 -21.80
N LEU A 591 27.57 31.05 -21.92
CA LEU A 591 27.57 30.14 -20.78
C LEU A 591 28.83 30.30 -19.94
N LEU A 592 30.01 30.43 -20.53
CA LEU A 592 31.27 30.57 -19.81
C LEU A 592 31.32 31.81 -18.90
N VAL A 593 30.57 32.86 -19.23
CA VAL A 593 30.44 34.08 -18.41
C VAL A 593 29.30 33.98 -17.36
N SER A 594 28.41 32.99 -17.49
CA SER A 594 27.29 32.77 -16.57
C SER A 594 27.73 32.15 -15.23
N PRO A 595 26.91 32.21 -14.16
CA PRO A 595 27.22 31.54 -12.90
C PRO A 595 27.36 30.02 -13.06
N ALA A 596 28.27 29.39 -12.29
CA ALA A 596 28.54 27.95 -12.34
C ALA A 596 27.27 27.08 -12.24
N GLN A 597 26.30 27.48 -11.41
CA GLN A 597 25.01 26.77 -11.32
C GLN A 597 24.24 26.76 -12.65
N ALA A 598 24.21 27.90 -13.36
CA ALA A 598 23.50 28.02 -14.62
C ALA A 598 24.22 27.26 -15.74
N GLN A 599 25.56 27.29 -15.74
CA GLN A 599 26.39 26.47 -16.64
C GLN A 599 26.09 24.98 -16.48
N ALA A 600 26.19 24.48 -15.23
CA ALA A 600 25.96 23.07 -14.92
C ALA A 600 24.54 22.62 -15.29
N GLU A 601 23.53 23.43 -14.97
CA GLU A 601 22.14 23.09 -15.29
C GLU A 601 21.87 23.07 -16.80
N GLU A 602 22.35 24.05 -17.57
CA GLU A 602 22.08 24.10 -19.01
C GLU A 602 22.87 23.04 -19.79
N LEU A 603 24.17 22.91 -19.52
CA LEU A 603 25.02 21.94 -20.21
C LEU A 603 24.57 20.51 -19.92
N PHE A 604 24.18 20.21 -18.68
CA PHE A 604 23.70 18.88 -18.32
C PHE A 604 22.29 18.60 -18.86
N GLU A 605 21.41 19.60 -18.90
CA GLU A 605 20.08 19.46 -19.54
C GLU A 605 20.20 19.20 -21.05
N ARG A 606 21.14 19.87 -21.72
CA ARG A 606 21.46 19.63 -23.14
C ARG A 606 22.15 18.29 -23.36
N ALA A 607 23.03 17.87 -22.45
CA ALA A 607 23.66 16.55 -22.49
C ALA A 607 22.62 15.43 -22.39
N ILE A 608 21.61 15.56 -21.52
CA ILE A 608 20.47 14.63 -21.46
C ILE A 608 19.66 14.65 -22.77
N GLY A 609 19.64 15.78 -23.49
CA GLY A 609 19.10 15.86 -24.85
C GLY A 609 20.06 15.39 -25.96
N HIS A 610 21.14 14.66 -25.61
CA HIS A 610 22.17 14.13 -26.51
C HIS A 610 22.92 15.16 -27.36
N ASP A 611 23.08 16.39 -26.88
CA ASP A 611 23.91 17.39 -27.55
C ASP A 611 25.42 17.08 -27.34
N PRO A 612 26.16 16.67 -28.39
CA PRO A 612 27.55 16.24 -28.25
C PRO A 612 28.48 17.39 -27.87
N ARG A 613 28.17 18.62 -28.31
CA ARG A 613 28.97 19.80 -27.98
C ARG A 613 28.75 20.21 -26.53
N ALA A 614 27.53 20.07 -26.02
CA ALA A 614 27.25 20.30 -24.61
C ALA A 614 27.99 19.30 -23.70
N LEU A 615 28.08 18.02 -24.09
CA LEU A 615 28.86 17.00 -23.36
C LEU A 615 30.36 17.35 -23.33
N GLU A 616 30.95 17.76 -24.46
CA GLU A 616 32.36 18.16 -24.53
C GLU A 616 32.66 19.34 -23.60
N VAL A 617 31.82 20.38 -23.65
CA VAL A 617 31.98 21.57 -22.79
C VAL A 617 31.70 21.22 -21.32
N PHE A 618 30.74 20.34 -21.04
CA PHE A 618 30.47 19.84 -19.69
C PHE A 618 31.71 19.19 -19.09
N ASP A 619 32.36 18.26 -19.81
CA ASP A 619 33.55 17.55 -19.32
C ASP A 619 34.73 18.51 -19.04
N GLN A 620 34.85 19.60 -19.80
CA GLN A 620 35.88 20.63 -19.56
C GLN A 620 35.60 21.50 -18.33
N GLN A 621 34.33 21.70 -17.95
CA GLN A 621 33.93 22.66 -16.93
C GLN A 621 33.58 22.03 -15.57
N VAL A 622 33.28 20.73 -15.53
CA VAL A 622 32.73 20.06 -14.34
C VAL A 622 33.58 20.22 -13.08
N ASP A 623 34.91 20.18 -13.19
CA ASP A 623 35.82 20.37 -12.04
C ASP A 623 35.79 21.82 -11.51
N GLY A 624 35.56 22.79 -12.40
CA GLY A 624 35.42 24.21 -12.04
C GLY A 624 34.14 24.53 -11.25
N TRP A 625 33.17 23.62 -11.22
CA TRP A 625 31.91 23.77 -10.49
C TRP A 625 31.98 23.27 -9.04
N VAL A 626 33.02 22.52 -8.67
CA VAL A 626 33.18 21.94 -7.34
C VAL A 626 33.12 23.04 -6.27
N GLY A 627 32.20 22.90 -5.32
CA GLY A 627 31.96 23.89 -4.26
C GLY A 627 31.30 25.20 -4.70
N ARG A 628 30.94 25.33 -5.99
CA ARG A 628 30.24 26.51 -6.56
C ARG A 628 28.80 26.21 -7.00
N ILE A 629 28.42 24.94 -7.03
CA ILE A 629 27.07 24.48 -7.35
C ILE A 629 26.38 23.86 -6.13
N ASN A 630 25.05 23.93 -6.09
CA ASN A 630 24.22 23.37 -5.05
C ASN A 630 23.17 22.41 -5.65
N GLN A 631 22.68 21.51 -4.81
CA GLN A 631 21.56 20.64 -5.19
C GLN A 631 20.26 21.46 -5.24
N THR A 632 19.67 21.56 -6.43
CA THR A 632 18.39 22.21 -6.72
C THR A 632 17.37 21.14 -7.12
N ASP A 633 16.06 21.48 -7.13
CA ASP A 633 15.04 20.57 -7.64
C ASP A 633 15.32 20.14 -9.09
N ARG A 634 15.89 21.07 -9.87
CA ARG A 634 16.27 20.88 -11.27
C ARG A 634 17.46 19.92 -11.41
N THR A 635 18.56 20.12 -10.67
CA THR A 635 19.69 19.19 -10.72
C THR A 635 19.32 17.81 -10.18
N ALA A 636 18.45 17.72 -9.18
CA ALA A 636 17.92 16.44 -8.70
C ALA A 636 17.10 15.69 -9.77
N GLN A 637 16.25 16.40 -10.52
CA GLN A 637 15.49 15.82 -11.64
C GLN A 637 16.42 15.37 -12.77
N PHE A 638 17.45 16.14 -13.11
CA PHE A 638 18.41 15.78 -14.14
C PHE A 638 19.21 14.53 -13.76
N LEU A 639 19.70 14.44 -12.53
CA LEU A 639 20.42 13.25 -12.07
C LEU A 639 19.55 11.99 -12.15
N GLN A 640 18.25 12.08 -11.83
CA GLN A 640 17.33 10.94 -11.97
C GLN A 640 17.18 10.49 -13.42
N ARG A 641 17.04 11.43 -14.37
CA ARG A 641 16.91 11.11 -15.80
C ARG A 641 18.20 10.54 -16.39
N ALA A 642 19.34 11.11 -16.01
CA ALA A 642 20.64 10.72 -16.56
C ALA A 642 21.17 9.38 -16.00
N GLN A 643 20.67 8.90 -14.86
CA GLN A 643 21.21 7.72 -14.18
C GLN A 643 21.12 6.44 -15.03
N PHE A 644 20.10 6.31 -15.88
CA PHE A 644 19.84 5.16 -16.75
C PHE A 644 19.55 5.55 -18.20
N SER A 645 20.06 6.70 -18.68
CA SER A 645 19.90 7.16 -20.07
C SER A 645 20.38 6.12 -21.09
N GLU A 646 19.86 6.14 -22.31
CA GLU A 646 20.28 5.26 -23.41
C GLU A 646 21.69 5.62 -23.95
N ASP A 647 22.28 6.73 -23.50
CA ASP A 647 23.63 7.18 -23.85
C ASP A 647 24.61 7.06 -22.65
N LEU A 648 25.63 6.22 -22.79
CA LEU A 648 26.66 6.01 -21.76
C LEU A 648 27.45 7.29 -21.43
N ARG A 649 27.58 8.23 -22.37
CA ARG A 649 28.24 9.52 -22.11
C ARG A 649 27.43 10.35 -21.13
N VAL A 650 26.10 10.31 -21.22
CA VAL A 650 25.19 10.96 -20.26
C VAL A 650 25.29 10.31 -18.87
N ARG A 651 25.42 8.97 -18.81
CA ARG A 651 25.66 8.25 -17.54
C ARG A 651 27.01 8.62 -16.91
N LEU A 652 28.04 8.85 -17.71
CA LEU A 652 29.35 9.36 -17.23
C LEU A 652 29.25 10.81 -16.77
N ALA A 653 28.54 11.67 -17.50
CA ALA A 653 28.28 13.05 -17.09
C ALA A 653 27.49 13.11 -15.77
N HIS A 654 26.55 12.19 -15.55
CA HIS A 654 25.88 12.01 -14.26
C HIS A 654 26.86 11.76 -13.11
N ALA A 655 27.89 10.93 -13.34
CA ALA A 655 28.93 10.65 -12.34
C ALA A 655 29.72 11.94 -12.01
N GLY A 656 30.14 12.69 -13.04
CA GLY A 656 30.85 13.96 -12.88
C GLY A 656 30.03 15.01 -12.12
N LEU A 657 28.77 15.25 -12.52
CA LEU A 657 27.90 16.21 -11.83
C LEU A 657 27.63 15.80 -10.37
N SER A 658 27.44 14.50 -10.13
CA SER A 658 27.25 13.96 -8.78
C SER A 658 28.45 14.23 -7.89
N LEU A 659 29.67 14.02 -8.40
CA LEU A 659 30.91 14.30 -7.66
C LEU A 659 31.06 15.80 -7.38
N ALA A 660 30.80 16.66 -8.37
CA ALA A 660 30.89 18.11 -8.22
C ALA A 660 29.91 18.65 -7.17
N LEU A 661 28.65 18.16 -7.16
CA LEU A 661 27.64 18.51 -6.16
C LEU A 661 28.02 18.07 -4.74
N GLN A 662 28.80 17.00 -4.62
CA GLN A 662 29.31 16.49 -3.34
C GLN A 662 30.62 17.18 -2.92
N GLY A 663 31.16 18.08 -3.74
CA GLY A 663 32.39 18.80 -3.45
C GLY A 663 33.66 18.00 -3.70
N PHE A 664 33.61 16.97 -4.57
CA PHE A 664 34.78 16.18 -4.94
C PHE A 664 35.30 16.58 -6.32
N HIS A 665 36.59 16.92 -6.37
CA HIS A 665 37.34 17.08 -7.61
C HIS A 665 37.66 15.72 -8.26
N GLU A 666 37.82 15.69 -9.57
CA GLU A 666 38.20 14.48 -10.32
C GLU A 666 39.72 14.25 -10.26
N ASN A 667 40.26 14.03 -9.06
CA ASN A 667 41.71 13.87 -8.84
C ASN A 667 42.08 12.84 -7.75
N GLU A 668 43.36 12.48 -7.69
CA GLU A 668 43.88 11.48 -6.73
C GLU A 668 43.69 11.91 -5.26
N GLN A 669 43.67 13.22 -4.98
CA GLN A 669 43.43 13.72 -3.62
C GLN A 669 42.02 13.38 -3.14
N ALA A 670 41.01 13.52 -4.01
CA ALA A 670 39.64 13.10 -3.71
C ALA A 670 39.56 11.58 -3.50
N ALA A 671 40.25 10.80 -4.33
CA ALA A 671 40.35 9.35 -4.16
C ALA A 671 40.96 8.98 -2.79
N ASN A 672 42.07 9.61 -2.40
CA ASN A 672 42.70 9.40 -1.09
C ASN A 672 41.77 9.77 0.08
N SER A 673 41.03 10.87 -0.03
CA SER A 673 40.07 11.30 0.98
C SER A 673 38.92 10.30 1.14
N LEU A 674 38.37 9.83 0.02
CA LEU A 674 37.28 8.87 0.01
C LEU A 674 37.70 7.48 0.50
N LEU A 675 38.89 7.01 0.12
CA LEU A 675 39.48 5.78 0.64
C LEU A 675 39.66 5.84 2.16
N THR A 676 40.22 6.95 2.65
CA THR A 676 40.35 7.18 4.10
C THR A 676 38.99 7.15 4.79
N ARG A 677 38.00 7.86 4.24
CA ARG A 677 36.63 7.90 4.78
C ARG A 677 35.97 6.53 4.79
N ALA A 678 36.12 5.75 3.73
CA ALA A 678 35.58 4.39 3.64
C ALA A 678 36.11 3.48 4.77
N SER A 679 37.41 3.60 5.09
CA SER A 679 38.01 2.82 6.19
C SER A 679 37.68 3.35 7.60
N THR A 680 37.56 4.67 7.77
CA THR A 680 37.54 5.30 9.11
C THR A 680 36.14 5.68 9.60
N ASP A 681 35.16 5.89 8.71
CA ASP A 681 33.82 6.35 9.06
C ASP A 681 32.76 5.31 8.68
N PRO A 682 32.32 4.44 9.61
CA PRO A 682 31.31 3.43 9.34
C PRO A 682 29.97 3.99 8.85
N LYS A 683 29.62 5.22 9.23
CA LYS A 683 28.33 5.84 8.89
C LYS A 683 28.30 6.29 7.43
N HIS A 684 29.42 6.80 6.90
CA HIS A 684 29.51 7.28 5.53
C HIS A 684 30.28 6.34 4.59
N ARG A 685 30.72 5.18 5.09
CA ARG A 685 31.47 4.18 4.31
C ARG A 685 30.78 3.81 3.01
N ALA A 686 29.53 3.39 3.07
CA ALA A 686 28.79 2.92 1.89
C ALA A 686 28.74 3.99 0.78
N TRP A 687 28.46 5.24 1.17
CA TRP A 687 28.46 6.37 0.25
C TRP A 687 29.85 6.68 -0.31
N ALA A 688 30.89 6.65 0.54
CA ALA A 688 32.26 6.88 0.10
C ALA A 688 32.71 5.83 -0.94
N VAL A 689 32.36 4.56 -0.70
CA VAL A 689 32.60 3.45 -1.63
C VAL A 689 31.90 3.68 -2.98
N TYR A 690 30.65 4.13 -2.97
CA TYR A 690 29.95 4.48 -4.21
C TYR A 690 30.62 5.63 -4.98
N CYS A 691 31.04 6.69 -4.28
CA CYS A 691 31.78 7.80 -4.90
C CYS A 691 33.12 7.39 -5.49
N LEU A 692 33.82 6.42 -4.89
CA LEU A 692 35.04 5.87 -5.46
C LEU A 692 34.78 5.24 -6.84
N GLY A 693 33.67 4.49 -7.00
CA GLY A 693 33.26 3.97 -8.31
C GLY A 693 33.06 5.05 -9.36
N MET A 694 32.38 6.15 -9.00
CA MET A 694 32.22 7.30 -9.89
C MET A 694 33.56 7.90 -10.28
N LEU A 695 34.50 8.10 -9.34
CA LEU A 695 35.84 8.62 -9.64
C LEU A 695 36.62 7.70 -10.58
N ALA A 696 36.60 6.39 -10.34
CA ALA A 696 37.26 5.42 -11.22
C ALA A 696 36.65 5.41 -12.63
N GLY A 697 35.33 5.55 -12.74
CA GLY A 697 34.65 5.72 -14.03
C GLY A 697 35.03 7.00 -14.77
N ARG A 698 35.45 8.04 -14.04
CA ARG A 698 36.04 9.28 -14.59
C ARG A 698 37.54 9.17 -14.88
N GLY A 699 38.13 7.98 -14.70
CA GLY A 699 39.54 7.70 -15.01
C GLY A 699 40.52 7.99 -13.87
N VAL A 700 40.04 8.32 -12.67
CA VAL A 700 40.89 8.66 -11.51
C VAL A 700 41.26 7.41 -10.73
N ASP A 701 42.57 7.12 -10.58
CA ASP A 701 43.12 6.03 -9.75
C ASP A 701 42.43 4.66 -9.94
N TYR A 702 42.10 4.34 -11.20
CA TYR A 702 41.26 3.19 -11.57
C TYR A 702 41.72 1.88 -10.91
N ALA A 703 43.00 1.51 -11.07
CA ALA A 703 43.50 0.21 -10.65
C ALA A 703 43.43 0.01 -9.13
N ARG A 704 43.72 1.06 -8.35
CA ARG A 704 43.65 1.01 -6.89
C ARG A 704 42.20 1.00 -6.42
N ILE A 705 41.35 1.85 -7.00
CA ILE A 705 39.95 1.92 -6.63
C ILE A 705 39.23 0.61 -6.96
N HIS A 706 39.44 0.04 -8.15
CA HIS A 706 38.85 -1.24 -8.55
C HIS A 706 39.16 -2.34 -7.54
N LYS A 707 40.44 -2.49 -7.15
CA LYS A 707 40.85 -3.46 -6.12
C LYS A 707 40.10 -3.25 -4.79
N VAL A 708 39.93 -2.00 -4.37
CA VAL A 708 39.24 -1.65 -3.11
C VAL A 708 37.73 -1.90 -3.20
N LEU A 709 37.10 -1.52 -4.30
CA LEU A 709 35.68 -1.80 -4.54
C LEU A 709 35.40 -3.29 -4.53
N LEU A 710 36.28 -4.09 -5.15
CA LEU A 710 36.16 -5.53 -5.18
C LEU A 710 36.29 -6.15 -3.78
N ASP A 711 37.22 -5.67 -2.96
CA ASP A 711 37.37 -6.10 -1.58
C ASP A 711 36.11 -5.79 -0.76
N TYR A 712 35.57 -4.57 -0.87
CA TYR A 712 34.31 -4.22 -0.21
C TYR A 712 33.13 -5.06 -0.71
N ALA A 713 33.01 -5.28 -2.02
CA ALA A 713 31.93 -6.05 -2.63
C ALA A 713 31.93 -7.53 -2.21
N ARG A 714 33.10 -8.11 -1.92
CA ARG A 714 33.25 -9.52 -1.54
C ARG A 714 33.26 -9.74 -0.03
N ASN A 715 33.95 -8.88 0.72
CA ASN A 715 34.41 -9.19 2.07
C ASN A 715 33.78 -8.34 3.18
N ASP A 716 33.09 -7.22 2.87
CA ASP A 716 32.51 -6.38 3.93
C ASP A 716 31.34 -7.09 4.64
N LYS A 717 31.33 -7.04 5.97
CA LYS A 717 30.30 -7.68 6.80
C LYS A 717 28.92 -7.03 6.62
N ASN A 718 28.87 -5.74 6.29
CA ASN A 718 27.64 -5.00 6.10
C ASN A 718 27.11 -5.18 4.65
N PRO A 719 25.95 -5.82 4.44
CA PRO A 719 25.38 -6.00 3.11
C PRO A 719 25.06 -4.69 2.38
N GLU A 720 24.79 -3.60 3.11
CA GLU A 720 24.59 -2.28 2.51
C GLU A 720 25.88 -1.76 1.86
N VAL A 721 27.03 -1.93 2.52
CA VAL A 721 28.33 -1.52 1.97
C VAL A 721 28.67 -2.34 0.73
N ARG A 722 28.44 -3.66 0.77
CA ARG A 722 28.64 -4.54 -0.40
C ARG A 722 27.74 -4.13 -1.57
N GLN A 723 26.48 -3.80 -1.31
CA GLN A 723 25.55 -3.31 -2.32
C GLN A 723 26.06 -2.03 -2.99
N TRP A 724 26.53 -1.05 -2.21
CA TRP A 724 27.07 0.19 -2.75
C TRP A 724 28.44 0.02 -3.43
N ALA A 725 29.22 -0.99 -3.05
CA ALA A 725 30.42 -1.41 -3.78
C ALA A 725 30.07 -1.97 -5.16
N VAL A 726 29.06 -2.83 -5.24
CA VAL A 726 28.50 -3.35 -6.50
C VAL A 726 27.95 -2.23 -7.37
N GLU A 727 27.26 -1.24 -6.79
CA GLU A 727 26.84 -0.03 -7.51
C GLU A 727 28.02 0.85 -7.94
N GLY A 728 29.13 0.84 -7.20
CA GLY A 728 30.36 1.51 -7.60
C GLY A 728 31.03 0.83 -8.81
N LEU A 729 31.07 -0.50 -8.82
CA LEU A 729 31.63 -1.29 -9.92
C LEU A 729 30.93 -1.03 -11.26
N ARG A 730 29.66 -0.59 -11.25
CA ARG A 730 28.89 -0.30 -12.47
C ARG A 730 29.53 0.76 -13.37
N PHE A 731 30.40 1.63 -12.83
CA PHE A 731 31.05 2.72 -13.56
C PHE A 731 32.35 2.32 -14.26
N LEU A 732 32.93 1.16 -13.94
CA LEU A 732 34.31 0.82 -14.32
C LEU A 732 34.46 0.33 -15.77
N ALA A 733 33.37 -0.05 -16.44
CA ALA A 733 33.32 -0.32 -17.89
C ALA A 733 34.33 -1.37 -18.44
N LYS A 734 34.89 -2.25 -17.60
CA LYS A 734 35.79 -3.34 -18.02
C LYS A 734 35.09 -4.71 -18.01
N ASP A 735 35.56 -5.61 -18.87
CA ASP A 735 35.02 -6.97 -18.99
C ASP A 735 35.18 -7.78 -17.70
N GLU A 736 36.33 -7.65 -17.04
CA GLU A 736 36.60 -8.32 -15.75
C GLU A 736 35.61 -7.92 -14.65
N VAL A 737 35.10 -6.68 -14.70
CA VAL A 737 34.12 -6.18 -13.73
C VAL A 737 32.74 -6.82 -13.94
N LEU A 738 32.37 -7.16 -15.18
CA LEU A 738 31.14 -7.91 -15.43
C LEU A 738 31.20 -9.31 -14.81
N ASP A 739 32.37 -9.95 -14.84
CA ASP A 739 32.56 -11.25 -14.20
C ASP A 739 32.49 -11.15 -12.67
N GLU A 740 33.03 -10.08 -12.10
CA GLU A 740 32.92 -9.80 -10.66
C GLU A 740 31.49 -9.52 -10.23
N LEU A 741 30.75 -8.73 -11.01
CA LEU A 741 29.33 -8.50 -10.80
C LEU A 741 28.53 -9.81 -10.92
N PHE A 742 28.88 -10.67 -11.87
CA PHE A 742 28.24 -11.98 -12.02
C PHE A 742 28.50 -12.90 -10.82
N MET A 743 29.70 -12.84 -10.24
CA MET A 743 29.98 -13.52 -8.97
C MET A 743 29.12 -12.96 -7.82
N SER A 744 29.01 -11.64 -7.67
CA SER A 744 28.14 -11.03 -6.65
C SER A 744 26.67 -11.40 -6.85
N PHE A 745 26.20 -11.44 -8.09
CA PHE A 745 24.85 -11.87 -8.46
C PHE A 745 24.55 -13.32 -8.04
N THR A 746 25.52 -14.22 -8.22
CA THR A 746 25.34 -15.66 -7.99
C THR A 746 25.69 -16.13 -6.59
N GLN A 747 26.60 -15.45 -5.89
CA GLN A 747 27.22 -15.97 -4.66
C GLN A 747 26.91 -15.13 -3.41
N ASP A 748 26.55 -13.85 -3.51
CA ASP A 748 26.37 -13.00 -2.31
C ASP A 748 25.21 -13.50 -1.42
N PRO A 749 25.33 -13.56 -0.08
CA PRO A 749 24.23 -14.01 0.78
C PRO A 749 23.02 -13.06 0.82
N SER A 750 23.16 -11.80 0.41
CA SER A 750 22.10 -10.78 0.44
C SER A 750 21.41 -10.67 -0.92
N MET A 751 20.08 -10.85 -0.93
CA MET A 751 19.28 -10.67 -2.15
C MET A 751 19.36 -9.25 -2.72
N ASN A 752 19.50 -8.23 -1.88
CA ASN A 752 19.64 -6.85 -2.38
C ASN A 752 20.95 -6.66 -3.15
N VAL A 753 22.05 -7.29 -2.70
CA VAL A 753 23.34 -7.21 -3.40
C VAL A 753 23.24 -7.96 -4.73
N ARG A 754 22.62 -9.15 -4.72
CA ARG A 754 22.39 -9.93 -5.94
C ARG A 754 21.57 -9.16 -6.98
N ASP A 755 20.44 -8.59 -6.56
CA ASP A 755 19.53 -7.83 -7.43
C ASP A 755 20.24 -6.64 -8.10
N ARG A 756 21.02 -5.87 -7.32
CA ARG A 756 21.80 -4.75 -7.84
C ARG A 756 22.92 -5.19 -8.77
N ALA A 757 23.64 -6.27 -8.43
CA ALA A 757 24.69 -6.82 -9.28
C ALA A 757 24.12 -7.30 -10.62
N GLY A 758 22.98 -7.98 -10.57
CA GLY A 758 22.20 -8.32 -11.74
C GLY A 758 21.88 -7.08 -12.58
N CYS A 759 21.19 -6.08 -12.02
CA CYS A 759 20.78 -4.91 -12.82
C CYS A 759 21.97 -4.27 -13.51
N ASN A 760 23.12 -4.17 -12.84
CA ASN A 760 24.34 -3.59 -13.43
C ASN A 760 24.82 -4.37 -14.66
N ILE A 761 24.73 -5.70 -14.66
CA ILE A 761 25.05 -6.57 -15.81
C ILE A 761 24.04 -6.40 -16.94
N ALA A 762 22.75 -6.31 -16.63
CA ALA A 762 21.69 -6.31 -17.63
C ALA A 762 21.49 -4.96 -18.32
N ASP A 763 21.30 -3.89 -17.52
CA ASP A 763 20.95 -2.57 -18.05
C ASP A 763 21.60 -1.40 -17.28
N CYS A 764 21.60 -1.41 -15.95
CA CYS A 764 22.00 -0.28 -15.09
C CYS A 764 23.45 0.23 -15.22
N GLY A 765 24.41 -0.61 -15.65
CA GLY A 765 25.84 -0.28 -15.66
C GLY A 765 26.31 0.57 -16.85
N ILE A 766 27.58 0.98 -16.83
CA ILE A 766 28.27 1.63 -17.97
C ILE A 766 29.03 0.56 -18.73
N PHE A 767 28.28 -0.37 -19.32
CA PHE A 767 28.83 -1.44 -20.15
C PHE A 767 28.19 -1.39 -21.53
N THR A 768 29.02 -1.53 -22.57
CA THR A 768 28.53 -1.52 -23.95
C THR A 768 27.69 -2.76 -24.24
N ARG A 769 26.84 -2.69 -25.28
CA ARG A 769 26.00 -3.83 -25.69
C ARG A 769 26.84 -5.08 -25.98
N LYS A 770 27.99 -4.90 -26.65
CA LYS A 770 28.97 -5.97 -26.90
C LYS A 770 29.44 -6.66 -25.62
N GLN A 771 29.80 -5.86 -24.59
CA GLN A 771 30.27 -6.42 -23.33
C GLN A 771 29.18 -7.23 -22.62
N ARG A 772 27.94 -6.71 -22.60
CA ARG A 772 26.80 -7.41 -22.01
C ARG A 772 26.46 -8.70 -22.76
N MET A 773 26.54 -8.69 -24.10
CA MET A 773 26.26 -9.85 -24.93
C MET A 773 27.19 -11.05 -24.62
N ARG A 774 28.41 -10.79 -24.12
CA ARG A 774 29.32 -11.85 -23.66
C ARG A 774 28.85 -12.56 -22.39
N MET A 775 27.93 -11.96 -21.63
CA MET A 775 27.34 -12.54 -20.42
C MET A 775 26.17 -13.48 -20.71
N VAL A 776 25.62 -13.46 -21.93
CA VAL A 776 24.46 -14.26 -22.32
C VAL A 776 24.67 -15.77 -22.09
N PRO A 777 25.78 -16.40 -22.50
CA PRO A 777 26.02 -17.82 -22.21
C PRO A 777 25.98 -18.15 -20.72
N LYS A 778 26.63 -17.32 -19.89
CA LYS A 778 26.68 -17.51 -18.43
C LYS A 778 25.29 -17.43 -17.79
N LEU A 779 24.43 -16.54 -18.30
CA LEU A 779 23.04 -16.39 -17.83
C LEU A 779 22.15 -17.56 -18.26
N ILE A 780 22.35 -18.09 -19.48
CA ILE A 780 21.66 -19.30 -19.97
C ILE A 780 22.05 -20.51 -19.12
N ASP A 781 23.35 -20.73 -18.92
CA ASP A 781 23.87 -21.84 -18.12
C ASP A 781 23.34 -21.80 -16.68
N LEU A 782 23.33 -20.61 -16.08
CA LEU A 782 22.78 -20.42 -14.75
C LEU A 782 21.27 -20.70 -14.70
N ALA A 783 20.50 -20.22 -15.68
CA ALA A 783 19.06 -20.47 -15.75
C ALA A 783 18.73 -21.96 -15.95
N ALA A 784 19.58 -22.70 -16.68
CA ALA A 784 19.49 -24.15 -16.86
C ALA A 784 19.79 -24.90 -15.56
N GLN A 785 20.84 -24.51 -14.83
CA GLN A 785 21.23 -25.13 -13.56
C GLN A 785 20.17 -24.95 -12.46
N LEU A 786 19.49 -23.79 -12.42
CA LEU A 786 18.51 -23.43 -11.37
C LEU A 786 17.11 -24.06 -11.56
N GLY A 787 17.00 -25.23 -12.21
CA GLY A 787 15.75 -25.86 -12.67
C GLY A 787 14.56 -25.91 -11.69
N ASN A 788 13.39 -26.26 -12.21
CA ASN A 788 12.03 -26.11 -11.63
C ASN A 788 11.80 -26.71 -10.21
N SER A 789 12.77 -27.41 -9.62
CA SER A 789 12.65 -28.11 -8.33
C SER A 789 13.34 -27.41 -7.15
N THR A 790 13.93 -26.21 -7.35
CA THR A 790 14.82 -25.57 -6.36
C THR A 790 14.09 -24.49 -5.54
N PRO A 791 14.18 -24.46 -4.18
CA PRO A 791 13.40 -23.54 -3.35
C PRO A 791 13.74 -22.05 -3.52
N GLY A 792 12.71 -21.19 -3.47
CA GLY A 792 12.76 -19.75 -3.13
C GLY A 792 13.74 -18.89 -3.93
N THR A 793 14.92 -18.65 -3.35
CA THR A 793 15.98 -17.78 -3.89
C THR A 793 16.42 -18.18 -5.30
N SER A 794 16.47 -19.48 -5.59
CA SER A 794 16.88 -20.00 -6.90
C SER A 794 15.84 -19.73 -7.99
N ALA A 795 14.55 -19.71 -7.66
CA ALA A 795 13.48 -19.41 -8.63
C ALA A 795 13.43 -17.92 -8.99
N GLN A 796 13.64 -17.03 -8.01
CA GLN A 796 13.76 -15.59 -8.27
C GLN A 796 14.98 -15.29 -9.16
N MET A 797 16.12 -15.92 -8.86
CA MET A 797 17.35 -15.76 -9.63
C MET A 797 17.20 -16.29 -11.06
N ARG A 798 16.51 -17.42 -11.25
CA ARG A 798 16.19 -17.96 -12.59
C ARG A 798 15.31 -17.01 -13.40
N ASN A 799 14.25 -16.46 -12.81
CA ASN A 799 13.40 -15.47 -13.49
C ASN A 799 14.19 -14.21 -13.86
N TRP A 800 15.08 -13.78 -12.97
CA TRP A 800 15.95 -12.65 -13.20
C TRP A 800 16.90 -12.89 -14.39
N CYS A 801 17.48 -14.09 -14.52
CA CYS A 801 18.30 -14.44 -15.70
C CYS A 801 17.55 -14.25 -17.01
N PHE A 802 16.28 -14.68 -17.10
CA PHE A 802 15.49 -14.48 -18.32
C PHE A 802 15.15 -13.01 -18.58
N MET A 803 14.94 -12.20 -17.53
CA MET A 803 14.77 -10.75 -17.69
C MET A 803 16.02 -10.12 -18.28
N ALA A 804 17.20 -10.42 -17.71
CA ALA A 804 18.48 -9.94 -18.21
C ALA A 804 18.76 -10.38 -19.64
N LEU A 805 18.44 -11.62 -20.00
CA LEU A 805 18.57 -12.10 -21.37
C LEU A 805 17.76 -11.26 -22.36
N ARG A 806 16.52 -10.90 -22.01
CA ARG A 806 15.67 -10.02 -22.84
C ARG A 806 16.23 -8.60 -22.92
N GLU A 807 16.77 -8.08 -21.82
CA GLU A 807 17.34 -6.72 -21.78
C GLU A 807 18.64 -6.61 -22.59
N ILE A 808 19.48 -7.63 -22.54
CA ILE A 808 20.77 -7.66 -23.25
C ILE A 808 20.58 -7.91 -24.75
N THR A 809 19.61 -8.73 -25.15
CA THR A 809 19.46 -9.20 -26.54
C THR A 809 18.34 -8.52 -27.33
N ASP A 810 17.46 -7.78 -26.65
CA ASP A 810 16.19 -7.24 -27.16
C ASP A 810 15.22 -8.30 -27.70
N GLN A 811 15.43 -9.58 -27.38
CA GLN A 811 14.55 -10.65 -27.80
C GLN A 811 13.48 -10.96 -26.76
N ASN A 812 12.27 -11.27 -27.20
CA ASN A 812 11.17 -11.65 -26.32
C ASN A 812 10.86 -13.15 -26.42
N LEU A 813 11.78 -13.99 -25.94
CA LEU A 813 11.62 -15.45 -25.93
C LEU A 813 10.95 -15.96 -24.63
N PRO A 814 10.33 -17.15 -24.66
CA PRO A 814 9.84 -17.83 -23.45
C PRO A 814 10.91 -18.00 -22.37
N ALA A 815 10.49 -18.15 -21.12
CA ALA A 815 11.38 -18.35 -19.96
C ALA A 815 11.89 -19.81 -19.87
N ASP A 816 12.56 -20.24 -20.94
CA ASP A 816 13.05 -21.59 -21.14
C ASP A 816 14.51 -21.59 -21.61
N ALA A 817 15.39 -22.25 -20.86
CA ALA A 817 16.83 -22.18 -21.09
C ALA A 817 17.24 -22.85 -22.42
N ASP A 818 16.57 -23.94 -22.83
CA ASP A 818 16.86 -24.63 -24.08
C ASP A 818 16.46 -23.78 -25.30
N THR A 819 15.36 -23.04 -25.20
CA THR A 819 14.96 -22.06 -26.22
C THR A 819 15.98 -20.93 -26.37
N TRP A 820 16.47 -20.37 -25.26
CA TRP A 820 17.52 -19.34 -25.29
C TRP A 820 18.86 -19.88 -25.81
N SER A 821 19.23 -21.10 -25.44
CA SER A 821 20.46 -21.76 -25.90
C SER A 821 20.45 -21.97 -27.42
N ARG A 822 19.34 -22.47 -27.98
CA ARG A 822 19.16 -22.60 -29.44
C ARG A 822 19.22 -21.25 -30.15
N TRP A 823 18.52 -20.25 -29.64
CA TRP A 823 18.56 -18.91 -30.23
C TRP A 823 19.97 -18.33 -30.23
N TYR A 824 20.72 -18.47 -29.13
CA TYR A 824 22.09 -17.96 -29.05
C TYR A 824 23.04 -18.70 -30.02
N ALA A 825 22.86 -20.01 -30.20
CA ALA A 825 23.64 -20.78 -31.16
C ALA A 825 23.37 -20.36 -32.62
N GLU A 826 22.12 -20.02 -32.95
CA GLU A 826 21.72 -19.62 -34.29
C GLU A 826 22.02 -18.15 -34.61
N HIS A 827 21.72 -17.24 -33.67
CA HIS A 827 21.70 -15.78 -33.92
C HIS A 827 22.70 -15.00 -33.06
N GLY A 828 23.40 -15.64 -32.11
CA GLY A 828 24.28 -14.95 -31.16
C GLY A 828 25.46 -14.25 -31.84
N ALA A 829 26.05 -14.87 -32.86
CA ALA A 829 27.15 -14.28 -33.63
C ALA A 829 26.68 -13.07 -34.48
N GLU A 830 25.51 -13.17 -35.10
CA GLU A 830 24.90 -12.06 -35.85
C GLU A 830 24.59 -10.88 -34.93
N LYS A 831 23.95 -11.13 -33.78
CA LYS A 831 23.61 -10.10 -32.80
C LYS A 831 24.87 -9.46 -32.19
N MET A 832 25.94 -10.23 -31.97
CA MET A 832 27.23 -9.68 -31.56
C MET A 832 27.80 -8.73 -32.63
N ALA A 833 27.76 -9.11 -33.90
CA ALA A 833 28.24 -8.28 -35.00
C ALA A 833 27.40 -6.99 -35.16
N GLU A 834 26.09 -7.05 -34.90
CA GLU A 834 25.22 -5.87 -34.82
C GLU A 834 25.70 -4.92 -33.71
N PHE A 835 25.92 -5.43 -32.50
CA PHE A 835 26.40 -4.63 -31.37
C PHE A 835 27.86 -4.16 -31.49
N GLU A 836 28.63 -4.71 -32.41
CA GLU A 836 29.96 -4.21 -32.77
C GLU A 836 29.90 -3.03 -33.75
N ARG A 837 28.78 -2.85 -34.47
CA ARG A 837 28.59 -1.76 -35.44
C ARG A 837 27.91 -0.53 -34.85
N ILE A 838 27.16 -0.68 -33.76
CA ILE A 838 26.57 0.47 -33.06
C ILE A 838 27.67 1.29 -32.39
N GLU A 839 27.35 2.56 -32.15
CA GLU A 839 28.24 3.44 -31.39
C GLU A 839 28.44 2.89 -29.97
N TRP A 840 29.66 2.98 -29.45
CA TRP A 840 30.04 2.35 -28.17
C TRP A 840 29.20 2.84 -26.98
N TRP A 841 28.64 4.04 -27.09
CA TRP A 841 27.84 4.70 -26.06
C TRP A 841 26.34 4.41 -26.17
N GLN A 842 25.86 3.82 -27.27
CA GLN A 842 24.45 3.47 -27.45
C GLN A 842 24.11 2.20 -26.68
N VAL A 843 23.19 2.31 -25.73
CA VAL A 843 22.69 1.20 -24.92
C VAL A 843 21.19 1.30 -24.74
N ARG A 844 20.59 0.31 -24.09
CA ARG A 844 19.21 0.42 -23.62
C ARG A 844 19.16 1.36 -22.40
N GLY A 845 18.04 2.04 -22.19
CA GLY A 845 17.84 2.93 -21.05
C GLY A 845 16.39 3.35 -20.84
N ASP A 846 16.16 4.07 -19.74
CA ASP A 846 14.90 4.72 -19.41
C ASP A 846 15.03 6.22 -19.73
N GLU A 847 14.36 6.70 -20.78
CA GLU A 847 14.32 8.13 -21.11
C GLU A 847 12.94 8.76 -20.98
#